data_AF-A0A2H6GTP3-F1
#
_entry.id   AF-A0A2H6GTP3-F1
#
_cell.length_a   1.000
_cell.length_b   1.000
_cell.length_c   1.000
_cell.angle_alpha   90.00
_cell.angle_beta   90.00
_cell.angle_gamma   90.00
#
_symmetry.space_group_name_H-M   'P 1'
#
loop_
_entity.id
_entity.type
_entity.pdbx_description
1 polymer ?
#
loop_
_entity_poly.entity_id
_entity_poly.type
_entity_poly.pdbx_seq_one_letter_code
_entity_poly.pdbx_strand_id
1 'polypeptide(L)'
;MTFEDAGNGVKYDMGSLGGYMRLKDSIGGTTFIRFAGTVSLDFNADTSIKFNTNKNDRDIIFYGDLAEIARFDAGTESLDFNDNQQVKFGTGGDSEIHYDTANLIIDPNVVGSGKVLIGATGDDDLVANTLESTVVTGTAPLTIASTTLVTNLNADQVDGKDETAFVLVDGTRTLTANWDAGNFDLTMKSLTMDGDFLLQSATDSTTAFQILDNDGGNPVVNVDTVNERLGVGIALPAAKLDIDYNETTVTAGSYYGMRSDMDSTGIFTTGTADIYGIYGDATASGVSTGGIVNTYGGYFTAVGENTGAATTNAYGLYVNGATGADNNYSAVFMNGNVGIGTTTPGAALHVYDDAVSDYVAEFYNDGNNTNRWGLLVQVGEDTPSGTNTLMQFNDGDGGAVGSITYDNTQTFYNTSSDIRLKDNITDTLVGINDLLQIKIRDFTFKNDPSEEIVHGVIAQEINEVYSQAVSIPEEKNKYWSVDYSKLTPLIVKAVQEQQIQIEETQTNFEGLSLKTDESITTVDELQTSIDEQLAMINTQFKDQDLELTNLEDQINENSSLLAILQEQIDELQILTNQELNLARIGLNEQDISFIKLLLGTDRVANPEDVDILGNLEAAGVVAGAFTVKVGDSEAATIGGATLEEGEIEVVIKTKAVTNNSKVFVVSKTVTDQPLAVTNIEEGKSFTVEVKNPVTENIEFDWWIVEADDSVAGNL
;
A
#
# COMPACT_ATOMS: atom_id res chain seq x y z
N MET A 1 121.98 -30.82 95.86
CA MET A 1 120.53 -30.86 96.11
C MET A 1 120.30 -29.90 97.27
N THR A 2 119.76 -28.72 96.98
CA THR A 2 119.47 -27.69 98.00
C THR A 2 117.96 -27.59 98.10
N PHE A 3 117.44 -27.80 99.31
CA PHE A 3 116.04 -27.56 99.63
C PHE A 3 115.97 -26.14 100.19
N GLU A 4 115.43 -25.19 99.44
CA GLU A 4 114.99 -23.91 100.00
C GLU A 4 113.50 -23.99 100.27
N ASP A 5 113.14 -23.81 101.54
CA ASP A 5 111.75 -23.65 101.95
C ASP A 5 111.30 -22.23 101.57
N ALA A 6 110.51 -22.13 100.50
CA ALA A 6 109.92 -20.89 100.01
C ALA A 6 108.42 -20.81 100.33
N GLY A 7 107.98 -21.27 101.51
CA GLY A 7 106.76 -20.81 102.17
C GLY A 7 105.39 -21.04 101.50
N ASN A 8 105.30 -21.56 100.26
CA ASN A 8 104.04 -21.80 99.53
C ASN A 8 104.11 -22.96 98.52
N GLY A 9 105.01 -23.92 98.74
CA GLY A 9 105.15 -25.11 97.91
C GLY A 9 106.60 -25.37 97.53
N VAL A 10 106.96 -26.65 97.48
CA VAL A 10 108.33 -27.09 97.18
C VAL A 10 108.58 -26.92 95.69
N LYS A 11 109.35 -25.90 95.31
CA LYS A 11 109.84 -25.75 93.94
C LYS A 11 111.04 -26.68 93.75
N TYR A 12 110.89 -27.69 92.89
CA TYR A 12 111.96 -28.60 92.51
C TYR A 12 112.69 -28.04 91.29
N ASP A 13 113.94 -27.61 91.48
CA ASP A 13 114.82 -27.24 90.37
C ASP A 13 115.86 -28.35 90.15
N MET A 14 115.77 -29.04 89.00
CA MET A 14 116.72 -30.09 88.62
C MET A 14 117.71 -29.51 87.61
N GLY A 15 118.97 -29.34 88.02
CA GLY A 15 120.04 -28.85 87.15
C GLY A 15 120.20 -29.65 85.85
N SER A 16 120.91 -29.04 84.89
CA SER A 16 120.99 -29.36 83.44
C SER A 16 121.35 -30.79 83.00
N LEU A 17 121.54 -31.74 83.90
CA LEU A 17 121.88 -33.13 83.61
C LEU A 17 120.73 -34.12 83.81
N GLY A 18 119.52 -33.66 84.17
CA GLY A 18 118.30 -34.49 84.20
C GLY A 18 118.31 -35.55 85.31
N GLY A 19 117.54 -35.33 86.38
CA GLY A 19 117.34 -36.31 87.45
C GLY A 19 116.01 -37.06 87.31
N TYR A 20 115.95 -38.29 87.82
CA TYR A 20 114.70 -39.05 87.94
C TYR A 20 113.98 -38.69 89.25
N MET A 21 112.75 -38.18 89.19
CA MET A 21 111.89 -38.05 90.36
C MET A 21 111.16 -39.38 90.60
N ARG A 22 111.45 -40.03 91.73
CA ARG A 22 110.82 -41.29 92.13
C ARG A 22 109.73 -41.00 93.15
N LEU A 23 108.48 -40.91 92.69
CA LEU A 23 107.32 -40.91 93.58
C LEU A 23 107.02 -42.38 93.92
N LYS A 24 107.11 -42.74 95.21
CA LYS A 24 106.66 -44.05 95.70
C LYS A 24 105.18 -43.95 96.03
N ASP A 25 104.34 -44.60 95.24
CA ASP A 25 103.00 -45.01 95.67
C ASP A 25 103.10 -46.26 96.56
N SER A 26 102.21 -46.35 97.54
CA SER A 26 101.99 -47.42 98.51
C SER A 26 101.70 -48.81 97.91
N ILE A 27 101.52 -48.94 96.59
CA ILE A 27 101.20 -50.20 95.92
C ILE A 27 102.23 -50.54 94.82
N GLY A 28 103.50 -50.73 95.20
CA GLY A 28 104.46 -51.66 94.57
C GLY A 28 104.82 -51.57 93.06
N GLY A 29 104.19 -50.70 92.26
CA GLY A 29 104.44 -50.55 90.82
C GLY A 29 105.21 -49.28 90.49
N THR A 30 106.23 -49.37 89.64
CA THR A 30 107.06 -48.22 89.23
C THR A 30 106.46 -47.48 88.03
N THR A 31 105.94 -46.26 88.23
CA THR A 31 105.61 -45.34 87.13
C THR A 31 106.78 -44.38 86.90
N PHE A 32 107.25 -44.30 85.65
CA PHE A 32 108.26 -43.32 85.24
C PHE A 32 107.58 -42.26 84.36
N ILE A 33 107.54 -41.00 84.82
CA ILE A 33 107.26 -39.88 83.92
C ILE A 33 108.61 -39.33 83.45
N ARG A 34 108.86 -39.40 82.14
CA ARG A 34 110.07 -38.85 81.53
C ARG A 34 109.77 -37.47 80.96
N PHE A 35 110.31 -36.44 81.57
CA PHE A 35 110.35 -35.09 80.99
C PHE A 35 111.68 -34.93 80.25
N ALA A 36 111.62 -34.66 78.94
CA ALA A 36 112.79 -34.34 78.13
C ALA A 36 112.61 -32.94 77.54
N GLY A 37 113.48 -32.01 77.92
CA GLY A 37 113.41 -30.59 77.55
C GLY A 37 112.64 -29.72 78.55
N THR A 38 112.62 -28.41 78.31
CA THR A 38 111.79 -27.44 79.06
C THR A 38 110.33 -27.63 78.66
N VAL A 39 109.60 -28.45 79.41
CA VAL A 39 108.15 -28.64 79.29
C VAL A 39 107.52 -28.30 80.64
N SER A 40 106.63 -27.31 80.67
CA SER A 40 105.70 -27.06 81.77
C SER A 40 104.35 -27.71 81.44
N LEU A 41 103.77 -28.41 82.42
CA LEU A 41 102.39 -28.88 82.41
C LEU A 41 101.69 -28.20 83.59
N ASP A 42 100.90 -27.17 83.30
CA ASP A 42 100.06 -26.48 84.28
C ASP A 42 98.67 -27.12 84.30
N PHE A 43 98.33 -27.75 85.43
CA PHE A 43 96.98 -28.19 85.74
C PHE A 43 96.40 -27.21 86.76
N ASN A 44 95.30 -26.53 86.42
CA ASN A 44 94.53 -25.76 87.41
C ASN A 44 93.64 -26.71 88.23
N ALA A 45 93.10 -26.23 89.36
CA ALA A 45 92.49 -27.08 90.38
C ALA A 45 91.35 -28.00 89.89
N ASP A 46 90.72 -27.67 88.76
CA ASP A 46 89.47 -28.27 88.32
C ASP A 46 89.58 -29.02 86.97
N THR A 47 90.74 -29.04 86.30
CA THR A 47 90.93 -29.84 85.07
C THR A 47 91.98 -30.93 85.24
N SER A 48 91.70 -32.13 84.75
CA SER A 48 92.64 -33.26 84.78
C SER A 48 92.59 -34.06 83.48
N ILE A 49 93.76 -34.40 82.94
CA ILE A 49 93.91 -35.38 81.86
C ILE A 49 94.38 -36.68 82.50
N LYS A 50 93.53 -37.72 82.49
CA LYS A 50 93.91 -39.05 82.97
C LYS A 50 94.17 -39.98 81.79
N PHE A 51 95.40 -40.46 81.68
CA PHE A 51 95.76 -41.54 80.77
C PHE A 51 95.51 -42.87 81.49
N ASN A 52 94.47 -43.62 81.09
CA ASN A 52 94.18 -44.94 81.66
C ASN A 52 95.27 -45.95 81.23
N THR A 53 95.89 -46.64 82.20
CA THR A 53 97.03 -47.54 81.97
C THR A 53 96.66 -49.02 81.97
N ASN A 54 95.38 -49.38 82.06
CA ASN A 54 94.93 -50.76 81.86
C ASN A 54 94.71 -51.07 80.37
N LYS A 55 95.30 -52.18 79.93
CA LYS A 55 95.82 -52.40 78.58
C LYS A 55 94.83 -52.65 77.43
N ASN A 56 93.53 -52.39 77.57
CA ASN A 56 92.56 -52.72 76.51
C ASN A 56 91.57 -51.61 76.09
N ASP A 57 91.62 -50.40 76.66
CA ASP A 57 90.93 -49.21 76.13
C ASP A 57 91.75 -47.97 76.52
N ARG A 58 92.28 -47.26 75.52
CA ARG A 58 93.07 -46.04 75.76
C ARG A 58 92.23 -44.83 75.36
N ASP A 59 91.20 -44.57 76.14
CA ASP A 59 90.32 -43.43 75.89
C ASP A 59 90.92 -42.15 76.47
N ILE A 60 90.76 -41.04 75.75
CA ILE A 60 91.04 -39.70 76.28
C ILE A 60 89.70 -39.02 76.49
N ILE A 61 89.31 -38.85 77.75
CA ILE A 61 88.06 -38.18 78.13
C ILE A 61 88.38 -36.75 78.56
N PHE A 62 87.71 -35.79 77.93
CA PHE A 62 87.71 -34.39 78.33
C PHE A 62 86.51 -34.11 79.23
N TYR A 63 86.79 -33.69 80.46
CA TYR A 63 85.80 -33.23 81.41
C TYR A 63 85.77 -31.71 81.46
N GLY A 64 84.58 -31.15 81.54
CA GLY A 64 84.36 -29.82 82.10
C GLY A 64 84.04 -29.90 83.58
N ASP A 65 83.82 -28.75 84.19
CA ASP A 65 83.60 -28.61 85.65
C ASP A 65 82.44 -29.46 86.18
N LEU A 66 81.44 -29.79 85.36
CA LEU A 66 80.20 -30.46 85.79
C LEU A 66 79.91 -31.79 85.09
N ALA A 67 80.51 -32.05 83.92
CA ALA A 67 80.22 -33.24 83.13
C ALA A 67 81.33 -33.53 82.12
N GLU A 68 81.27 -34.74 81.56
CA GLU A 68 82.08 -35.12 80.41
C GLU A 68 81.65 -34.34 79.16
N ILE A 69 82.62 -33.73 78.46
CA ILE A 69 82.41 -32.92 77.26
C ILE A 69 82.59 -33.76 76.00
N ALA A 70 83.69 -34.54 75.93
CA ALA A 70 83.98 -35.40 74.80
C ALA A 70 84.89 -36.57 75.20
N ARG A 71 84.77 -37.70 74.53
CA ARG A 71 85.73 -38.82 74.65
C ARG A 71 86.28 -39.22 73.30
N PHE A 72 87.59 -39.36 73.20
CA PHE A 72 88.20 -40.23 72.19
C PHE A 72 88.08 -41.65 72.70
N ASP A 73 87.18 -42.42 72.14
CA ASP A 73 87.01 -43.83 72.46
C ASP A 73 87.88 -44.67 71.51
N ALA A 74 88.83 -45.40 72.09
CA ALA A 74 89.76 -46.24 71.34
C ALA A 74 89.11 -47.51 70.78
N GLY A 75 87.97 -47.93 71.33
CA GLY A 75 87.21 -49.11 70.89
C GLY A 75 86.31 -48.86 69.69
N THR A 76 85.82 -47.63 69.50
CA THR A 76 84.96 -47.24 68.36
C THR A 76 85.65 -46.35 67.33
N GLU A 77 86.89 -45.96 67.59
CA GLU A 77 87.69 -45.04 66.75
C GLU A 77 86.98 -43.70 66.49
N SER A 78 86.13 -43.27 67.42
CA SER A 78 85.30 -42.07 67.28
C SER A 78 85.53 -41.05 68.39
N LEU A 79 85.21 -39.79 68.09
CA LEU A 79 85.13 -38.71 69.06
C LEU A 79 83.66 -38.49 69.38
N ASP A 80 83.22 -39.01 70.51
CA ASP A 80 81.83 -38.93 70.94
C ASP A 80 81.62 -37.68 71.81
N PHE A 81 80.56 -36.94 71.50
CA PHE A 81 80.04 -35.85 72.30
C PHE A 81 78.72 -36.28 72.93
N ASN A 82 78.49 -35.91 74.19
CA ASN A 82 77.19 -36.14 74.82
C ASN A 82 76.12 -35.26 74.15
N ASP A 83 74.86 -35.70 74.17
CA ASP A 83 73.75 -34.89 73.67
C ASP A 83 73.74 -33.49 74.32
N ASN A 84 73.37 -32.49 73.53
CA ASN A 84 73.39 -31.06 73.86
C ASN A 84 74.78 -30.47 74.16
N GLN A 85 75.88 -31.23 73.97
CA GLN A 85 77.22 -30.66 73.99
C GLN A 85 77.53 -30.01 72.65
N GLN A 86 77.91 -28.73 72.71
CA GLN A 86 78.15 -27.90 71.53
C GLN A 86 79.62 -27.94 71.12
N VAL A 87 79.88 -28.33 69.87
CA VAL A 87 81.16 -28.11 69.24
C VAL A 87 81.16 -26.70 68.65
N LYS A 88 81.84 -25.77 69.32
CA LYS A 88 81.90 -24.36 68.93
C LYS A 88 83.10 -24.09 68.03
N PHE A 89 82.86 -23.36 66.95
CA PHE A 89 83.90 -22.89 66.04
C PHE A 89 83.95 -21.35 66.05
N GLY A 90 85.15 -20.80 65.87
CA GLY A 90 85.39 -19.34 65.90
C GLY A 90 85.71 -18.78 67.30
N THR A 91 86.56 -17.74 67.34
CA THR A 91 86.91 -17.06 68.60
C THR A 91 85.73 -16.22 69.08
N GLY A 92 84.97 -16.75 70.03
CA GLY A 92 83.73 -16.11 70.52
C GLY A 92 82.50 -17.00 70.40
N GLY A 93 82.61 -18.15 69.73
CA GLY A 93 81.51 -19.10 69.54
C GLY A 93 80.56 -18.70 68.42
N ASP A 94 81.12 -18.32 67.27
CA ASP A 94 80.38 -17.76 66.13
C ASP A 94 79.45 -18.79 65.45
N SER A 95 79.83 -20.07 65.48
CA SER A 95 79.01 -21.18 65.02
C SER A 95 79.11 -22.40 65.93
N GLU A 96 78.08 -23.24 65.90
CA GLU A 96 78.05 -24.48 66.65
C GLU A 96 77.43 -25.65 65.91
N ILE A 97 77.89 -26.85 66.27
CA ILE A 97 77.31 -28.12 65.86
C ILE A 97 76.99 -28.92 67.11
N HIS A 98 75.73 -29.36 67.25
CA HIS A 98 75.31 -30.21 68.36
C HIS A 98 74.10 -31.08 67.99
N TYR A 99 73.91 -32.14 68.75
CA TYR A 99 72.71 -32.96 68.68
C TYR A 99 71.78 -32.60 69.84
N ASP A 100 70.54 -32.21 69.55
CA ASP A 100 69.58 -31.70 70.56
C ASP A 100 68.68 -32.79 71.16
N THR A 101 69.11 -34.05 71.07
CA THR A 101 68.39 -35.33 71.31
C THR A 101 67.50 -35.83 70.17
N ALA A 102 67.13 -34.98 69.20
CA ALA A 102 66.32 -35.39 68.05
C ALA A 102 66.95 -35.03 66.69
N ASN A 103 67.62 -33.89 66.63
CA ASN A 103 68.13 -33.30 65.40
C ASN A 103 69.63 -32.97 65.56
N LEU A 104 70.36 -33.16 64.46
CA LEU A 104 71.66 -32.52 64.31
C LEU A 104 71.43 -31.06 63.94
N ILE A 105 71.83 -30.16 64.82
CA ILE A 105 71.78 -28.73 64.60
C ILE A 105 73.15 -28.27 64.11
N ILE A 106 73.17 -27.65 62.94
CA ILE A 106 74.30 -26.88 62.43
C ILE A 106 73.83 -25.43 62.42
N ASP A 107 74.24 -24.67 63.43
CA ASP A 107 73.91 -23.25 63.52
C ASP A 107 75.14 -22.43 63.13
N PRO A 108 75.20 -21.91 61.89
CA PRO A 108 76.28 -21.03 61.46
C PRO A 108 76.16 -19.63 62.05
N ASN A 109 75.09 -19.33 62.80
CA ASN A 109 74.72 -18.00 63.23
C ASN A 109 74.41 -17.91 64.73
N VAL A 110 75.25 -18.52 65.56
CA VAL A 110 75.13 -18.40 67.01
C VAL A 110 75.33 -16.94 67.44
N VAL A 111 76.22 -16.20 66.76
CA VAL A 111 76.43 -14.75 66.97
C VAL A 111 76.68 -14.05 65.62
N GLY A 112 75.69 -13.32 65.07
CA GLY A 112 75.87 -12.45 63.89
C GLY A 112 74.94 -12.74 62.70
N SER A 113 75.53 -12.91 61.50
CA SER A 113 74.86 -13.47 60.32
C SER A 113 75.71 -14.58 59.72
N GLY A 114 75.17 -15.79 59.57
CA GLY A 114 75.88 -16.95 59.04
C GLY A 114 75.10 -17.65 57.93
N LYS A 115 75.82 -18.34 57.03
CA LYS A 115 75.25 -19.24 56.02
C LYS A 115 75.88 -20.61 56.18
N VAL A 116 75.08 -21.66 56.04
CA VAL A 116 75.62 -23.01 55.78
C VAL A 116 75.95 -23.05 54.28
N LEU A 117 77.24 -23.10 53.94
CA LEU A 117 77.71 -23.22 52.57
C LEU A 117 78.16 -24.67 52.33
N ILE A 118 77.46 -25.36 51.44
CA ILE A 118 77.85 -26.70 50.94
C ILE A 118 78.44 -26.46 49.56
N GLY A 119 79.62 -27.01 49.24
CA GLY A 119 80.20 -26.83 47.90
C GLY A 119 80.71 -25.44 47.61
N ALA A 120 81.19 -24.68 48.60
CA ALA A 120 81.72 -23.32 48.39
C ALA A 120 82.84 -23.23 47.33
N THR A 121 83.47 -24.36 46.97
CA THR A 121 84.46 -24.49 45.89
C THR A 121 83.91 -25.06 44.57
N GLY A 122 82.64 -25.48 44.52
CA GLY A 122 81.89 -25.70 43.28
C GLY A 122 81.59 -27.15 42.86
N ASP A 123 81.68 -28.16 43.74
CA ASP A 123 81.50 -29.58 43.34
C ASP A 123 80.86 -30.48 44.42
N ASP A 124 80.05 -29.92 45.34
CA ASP A 124 79.35 -30.73 46.34
C ASP A 124 77.85 -30.79 46.06
N ASP A 125 77.30 -32.01 46.10
CA ASP A 125 75.87 -32.26 45.99
C ASP A 125 75.19 -32.19 47.37
N LEU A 126 74.04 -31.51 47.46
CA LEU A 126 73.12 -31.64 48.59
C LEU A 126 72.03 -32.65 48.24
N VAL A 127 72.11 -33.85 48.82
CA VAL A 127 71.09 -34.89 48.70
C VAL A 127 70.23 -34.91 49.96
N ALA A 128 68.95 -34.54 49.82
CA ALA A 128 67.97 -34.57 50.91
C ALA A 128 66.64 -35.14 50.41
N ASN A 129 65.93 -35.89 51.26
CA ASN A 129 64.58 -36.40 50.93
C ASN A 129 63.56 -35.27 50.76
N THR A 130 63.69 -34.23 51.59
CA THR A 130 62.82 -33.05 51.60
C THR A 130 63.64 -31.83 51.97
N LEU A 131 63.42 -30.72 51.27
CA LEU A 131 63.94 -29.41 51.59
C LEU A 131 62.73 -28.54 51.95
N GLU A 132 62.50 -28.33 53.25
CA GLU A 132 61.39 -27.53 53.75
C GLU A 132 61.87 -26.13 54.12
N SER A 133 61.18 -25.09 53.64
CA SER A 133 61.40 -23.72 54.09
C SER A 133 60.19 -23.24 54.86
N THR A 134 60.41 -22.75 56.08
CA THR A 134 59.37 -22.17 56.94
C THR A 134 59.19 -20.66 56.71
N VAL A 135 59.83 -20.08 55.70
CA VAL A 135 59.71 -18.66 55.35
C VAL A 135 58.32 -18.42 54.77
N VAL A 136 57.41 -17.90 55.59
CA VAL A 136 56.02 -17.63 55.21
C VAL A 136 55.84 -16.40 54.32
N THR A 137 56.73 -15.41 54.39
CA THR A 137 56.69 -14.17 53.58
C THR A 137 58.09 -13.56 53.45
N GLY A 138 58.44 -12.99 52.29
CA GLY A 138 59.72 -12.29 52.06
C GLY A 138 60.43 -12.73 50.78
N THR A 139 61.75 -12.85 50.83
CA THR A 139 62.59 -13.33 49.72
C THR A 139 62.25 -14.78 49.38
N ALA A 140 62.26 -15.12 48.08
CA ALA A 140 61.95 -16.47 47.62
C ALA A 140 62.81 -17.52 48.33
N PRO A 141 62.22 -18.59 48.88
CA PRO A 141 62.94 -19.61 49.64
C PRO A 141 63.87 -20.49 48.78
N LEU A 142 63.70 -20.46 47.46
CA LEU A 142 64.53 -21.14 46.47
C LEU A 142 64.82 -20.18 45.31
N THR A 143 66.07 -20.09 44.85
CA THR A 143 66.45 -19.32 43.66
C THR A 143 67.36 -20.17 42.77
N ILE A 144 66.96 -20.37 41.52
CA ILE A 144 67.76 -21.07 40.52
C ILE A 144 68.40 -20.00 39.63
N ALA A 145 69.68 -19.71 39.85
CA ALA A 145 70.42 -18.72 39.06
C ALA A 145 70.95 -19.28 37.73
N SER A 146 70.97 -20.61 37.58
CA SER A 146 71.44 -21.27 36.37
C SER A 146 70.49 -21.02 35.20
N THR A 147 71.05 -20.70 34.03
CA THR A 147 70.29 -20.61 32.77
C THR A 147 70.15 -21.97 32.08
N THR A 148 70.75 -23.03 32.62
CA THR A 148 70.63 -24.39 32.10
C THR A 148 69.29 -24.98 32.52
N LEU A 149 68.61 -25.62 31.57
CA LEU A 149 67.32 -26.27 31.80
C LEU A 149 67.46 -27.39 32.85
N VAL A 150 66.66 -27.30 33.91
CA VAL A 150 66.55 -28.33 34.94
C VAL A 150 65.43 -29.28 34.53
N THR A 151 65.77 -30.33 33.78
CA THR A 151 64.79 -31.25 33.17
C THR A 151 64.01 -32.10 34.17
N ASN A 152 64.51 -32.22 35.39
CA ASN A 152 63.90 -32.96 36.49
C ASN A 152 63.17 -32.05 37.49
N LEU A 153 63.06 -30.74 37.23
CA LEU A 153 62.20 -29.86 38.00
C LEU A 153 60.80 -29.92 37.39
N ASN A 154 59.87 -30.60 38.07
CA ASN A 154 58.51 -30.70 37.60
C ASN A 154 57.77 -29.37 37.85
N ALA A 155 57.56 -28.59 36.78
CA ALA A 155 56.85 -27.31 36.85
C ALA A 155 55.44 -27.47 37.45
N ASP A 156 54.75 -28.59 37.16
CA ASP A 156 53.42 -28.91 37.67
C ASP A 156 53.33 -28.90 39.20
N GLN A 157 54.39 -29.37 39.85
CA GLN A 157 54.42 -29.50 41.30
C GLN A 157 54.91 -28.24 42.03
N VAL A 158 55.31 -27.20 41.29
CA VAL A 158 55.80 -25.94 41.85
C VAL A 158 54.70 -24.87 41.91
N ASP A 159 53.83 -24.79 40.90
CA ASP A 159 52.70 -23.84 40.84
C ASP A 159 51.31 -24.50 40.79
N GLY A 160 51.26 -25.84 40.73
CA GLY A 160 50.02 -26.62 40.66
C GLY A 160 49.40 -26.70 39.26
N LYS A 161 50.17 -26.47 38.19
CA LYS A 161 49.70 -26.52 36.80
C LYS A 161 50.54 -27.45 35.92
N ASP A 162 49.90 -28.52 35.44
CA ASP A 162 50.55 -29.54 34.61
C ASP A 162 51.11 -28.98 33.30
N GLU A 163 52.17 -29.59 32.78
CA GLU A 163 52.78 -29.19 31.51
C GLU A 163 51.80 -29.21 30.32
N THR A 164 50.74 -30.02 30.41
CA THR A 164 49.63 -30.07 29.44
C THR A 164 48.74 -28.83 29.45
N ALA A 165 48.83 -27.98 30.48
CA ALA A 165 48.07 -26.74 30.59
C ALA A 165 48.72 -25.56 29.83
N PHE A 166 49.95 -25.71 29.33
CA PHE A 166 50.64 -24.68 28.55
C PHE A 166 50.48 -24.93 27.05
N VAL A 167 50.02 -23.92 26.31
CA VAL A 167 50.10 -23.92 24.84
C VAL A 167 51.57 -23.73 24.47
N LEU A 168 52.18 -24.70 23.77
CA LEU A 168 53.55 -24.55 23.29
C LEU A 168 53.62 -23.48 22.20
N VAL A 169 54.59 -22.58 22.32
CA VAL A 169 54.86 -21.50 21.37
C VAL A 169 55.19 -22.04 19.95
N ASP A 170 55.65 -23.29 19.85
CA ASP A 170 55.99 -23.93 18.57
C ASP A 170 54.81 -24.62 17.87
N GLY A 171 53.62 -24.65 18.49
CA GLY A 171 52.41 -25.23 17.91
C GLY A 171 52.44 -26.76 17.74
N THR A 172 53.41 -27.46 18.33
CA THR A 172 53.57 -28.92 18.17
C THR A 172 52.59 -29.75 18.99
N ARG A 173 51.83 -29.11 19.90
CA ARG A 173 50.81 -29.76 20.73
C ARG A 173 49.41 -29.30 20.37
N THR A 174 48.57 -30.26 19.99
CA THR A 174 47.13 -30.07 19.80
C THR A 174 46.46 -29.84 21.16
N LEU A 175 45.51 -28.90 21.23
CA LEU A 175 44.62 -28.74 22.39
C LEU A 175 43.76 -30.00 22.53
N THR A 176 43.93 -30.75 23.61
CA THR A 176 43.17 -31.98 23.89
C THR A 176 41.94 -31.76 24.77
N ALA A 177 41.71 -30.51 25.20
CA ALA A 177 40.58 -30.08 26.01
C ALA A 177 40.18 -28.64 25.63
N ASN A 178 39.01 -28.21 26.13
CA ASN A 178 38.54 -26.84 25.96
C ASN A 178 39.55 -25.86 26.55
N TRP A 179 40.01 -24.92 25.73
CA TRP A 179 40.85 -23.82 26.16
C TRP A 179 39.99 -22.59 26.45
N ASP A 180 40.11 -22.05 27.66
CA ASP A 180 39.50 -20.77 28.05
C ASP A 180 40.59 -19.70 28.03
N ALA A 181 40.51 -18.79 27.06
CA ALA A 181 41.41 -17.64 26.96
C ALA A 181 41.04 -16.51 27.92
N GLY A 182 39.96 -16.64 28.72
CA GLY A 182 39.49 -15.61 29.64
C GLY A 182 39.16 -14.30 28.93
N ASN A 183 39.59 -13.18 29.51
CA ASN A 183 39.37 -11.83 28.98
C ASN A 183 40.47 -11.36 28.00
N PHE A 184 41.29 -12.27 27.47
CA PHE A 184 42.39 -11.91 26.58
C PHE A 184 41.97 -11.92 25.11
N ASP A 185 42.44 -10.93 24.35
CA ASP A 185 42.30 -10.89 22.90
C ASP A 185 43.17 -11.98 22.26
N LEU A 186 42.57 -12.79 21.38
CA LEU A 186 43.28 -13.83 20.64
C LEU A 186 43.80 -13.27 19.32
N THR A 187 45.08 -12.89 19.28
CA THR A 187 45.74 -12.47 18.03
C THR A 187 46.41 -13.66 17.35
N MET A 188 45.96 -14.02 16.15
CA MET A 188 46.49 -15.15 15.38
C MET A 188 46.59 -14.82 13.90
N LYS A 189 47.59 -15.39 13.22
CA LYS A 189 47.79 -15.23 11.77
C LYS A 189 46.83 -16.08 10.95
N SER A 190 46.51 -17.27 11.43
CA SER A 190 45.59 -18.22 10.79
C SER A 190 45.05 -19.19 11.83
N LEU A 191 43.76 -19.53 11.72
CA LEU A 191 43.13 -20.62 12.45
C LEU A 191 42.93 -21.79 11.47
N THR A 192 43.39 -22.98 11.82
CA THR A 192 43.17 -24.20 11.04
C THR A 192 42.69 -25.29 11.99
N MET A 193 41.60 -25.96 11.65
CA MET A 193 41.01 -27.00 12.49
C MET A 193 40.64 -28.22 11.65
N ASP A 194 40.85 -29.40 12.24
CA ASP A 194 40.32 -30.66 11.74
C ASP A 194 38.94 -30.89 12.37
N GLY A 195 37.90 -30.25 11.82
CA GLY A 195 36.52 -30.35 12.33
C GLY A 195 35.64 -29.13 12.04
N ASP A 196 34.51 -29.04 12.74
CA ASP A 196 33.55 -27.94 12.61
C ASP A 196 34.04 -26.69 13.34
N PHE A 197 33.82 -25.52 12.73
CA PHE A 197 34.04 -24.22 13.36
C PHE A 197 32.72 -23.66 13.90
N LEU A 198 32.60 -23.53 15.22
CA LEU A 198 31.44 -22.93 15.89
C LEU A 198 31.83 -21.59 16.53
N LEU A 199 31.14 -20.53 16.15
CA LEU A 199 31.18 -19.23 16.82
C LEU A 199 29.83 -18.97 17.49
N GLN A 200 29.82 -18.88 18.82
CA GLN A 200 28.62 -18.64 19.60
C GLN A 200 28.92 -17.61 20.69
N SER A 201 28.21 -16.49 20.68
CA SER A 201 28.28 -15.51 21.77
C SER A 201 27.56 -16.06 23.00
N ALA A 202 28.09 -15.81 24.20
CA ALA A 202 27.48 -16.27 25.45
C ALA A 202 26.11 -15.61 25.73
N THR A 203 25.87 -14.44 25.15
CA THR A 203 24.60 -13.71 25.13
C THR A 203 24.36 -13.17 23.73
N ASP A 204 23.11 -12.87 23.39
CA ASP A 204 22.80 -12.20 22.13
C ASP A 204 23.50 -10.83 22.05
N SER A 205 23.98 -10.49 20.86
CA SER A 205 24.71 -9.26 20.58
C SER A 205 24.37 -8.75 19.19
N THR A 206 24.23 -7.44 19.04
CA THR A 206 24.04 -6.79 17.74
C THR A 206 25.30 -6.84 16.86
N THR A 207 26.43 -7.25 17.43
CA THR A 207 27.75 -7.32 16.79
C THR A 207 28.48 -8.61 17.17
N ALA A 208 27.77 -9.75 17.20
CA ALA A 208 28.30 -11.02 17.68
C ALA A 208 29.51 -11.52 16.87
N PHE A 209 29.55 -11.22 15.58
CA PHE A 209 30.72 -11.41 14.71
C PHE A 209 30.83 -10.25 13.74
N GLN A 210 32.05 -9.68 13.61
CA GLN A 210 32.32 -8.56 12.72
C GLN A 210 33.60 -8.76 11.92
N ILE A 211 33.55 -8.39 10.65
CA ILE A 211 34.73 -8.07 9.85
C ILE A 211 34.75 -6.55 9.71
N LEU A 212 35.68 -5.90 10.39
CA LEU A 212 35.85 -4.45 10.35
C LEU A 212 36.82 -4.08 9.22
N ASP A 213 36.57 -2.95 8.57
CA ASP A 213 37.58 -2.31 7.73
C ASP A 213 38.58 -1.51 8.58
N ASN A 214 39.55 -0.90 7.92
CA ASN A 214 40.56 -0.07 8.58
C ASN A 214 40.08 1.38 8.82
N ASP A 215 39.03 1.83 8.13
CA ASP A 215 38.57 3.22 8.22
C ASP A 215 37.65 3.48 9.42
N GLY A 216 37.15 2.40 10.05
CA GLY A 216 36.35 2.46 11.26
C GLY A 216 34.89 2.81 10.99
N GLY A 217 34.44 2.68 9.74
CA GLY A 217 33.07 2.88 9.29
C GLY A 217 32.18 1.67 9.53
N ASN A 218 31.28 1.40 8.57
CA ASN A 218 30.40 0.24 8.64
C ASN A 218 31.21 -1.05 8.51
N PRO A 219 30.90 -2.10 9.29
CA PRO A 219 31.54 -3.40 9.13
C PRO A 219 31.29 -3.97 7.73
N VAL A 220 32.31 -4.61 7.16
CA VAL A 220 32.20 -5.38 5.92
C VAL A 220 31.19 -6.52 6.10
N VAL A 221 31.22 -7.19 7.25
CA VAL A 221 30.23 -8.22 7.65
C VAL A 221 29.87 -8.00 9.11
N ASN A 222 28.57 -8.05 9.44
CA ASN A 222 28.05 -7.99 10.80
C ASN A 222 27.00 -9.06 11.04
N VAL A 223 27.19 -9.90 12.05
CA VAL A 223 26.18 -10.87 12.50
C VAL A 223 25.52 -10.33 13.77
N ASP A 224 24.23 -10.04 13.66
CA ASP A 224 23.36 -9.62 14.76
C ASP A 224 22.58 -10.84 15.25
N THR A 225 22.95 -11.35 16.44
CA THR A 225 22.26 -12.49 17.06
C THR A 225 21.03 -12.07 17.86
N VAL A 226 20.83 -10.78 18.17
CA VAL A 226 19.61 -10.28 18.82
C VAL A 226 18.42 -10.36 17.87
N ASN A 227 18.63 -9.98 16.60
CA ASN A 227 17.56 -9.95 15.58
C ASN A 227 17.67 -11.09 14.55
N GLU A 228 18.70 -11.95 14.69
CA GLU A 228 19.07 -13.04 13.77
C GLU A 228 19.25 -12.52 12.33
N ARG A 229 20.18 -11.58 12.14
CA ARG A 229 20.41 -10.87 10.87
C ARG A 229 21.89 -10.89 10.48
N LEU A 230 22.13 -10.86 9.17
CA LEU A 230 23.44 -10.71 8.55
C LEU A 230 23.47 -9.40 7.77
N GLY A 231 24.33 -8.48 8.19
CA GLY A 231 24.66 -7.26 7.47
C GLY A 231 25.93 -7.41 6.65
N VAL A 232 25.95 -6.87 5.43
CA VAL A 232 27.15 -6.70 4.61
C VAL A 232 27.25 -5.21 4.25
N GLY A 233 28.30 -4.53 4.72
CA GLY A 233 28.45 -3.08 4.54
C GLY A 233 27.56 -2.20 5.43
N ILE A 234 26.89 -2.80 6.43
CA ILE A 234 25.93 -2.12 7.33
C ILE A 234 26.09 -2.57 8.79
N ALA A 235 26.10 -1.63 9.73
CA ALA A 235 26.27 -1.91 11.15
C ALA A 235 24.99 -2.41 11.85
N LEU A 236 23.81 -1.97 11.40
CA LEU A 236 22.52 -2.29 11.99
C LEU A 236 21.57 -2.84 10.91
N PRO A 237 21.70 -4.13 10.53
CA PRO A 237 20.87 -4.72 9.49
C PRO A 237 19.38 -4.65 9.88
N ALA A 238 18.54 -4.16 8.96
CA ALA A 238 17.08 -4.10 9.11
C ALA A 238 16.39 -5.37 8.59
N ALA A 239 17.07 -6.16 7.76
CA ALA A 239 16.59 -7.41 7.17
C ALA A 239 17.44 -8.63 7.57
N LYS A 240 16.95 -9.85 7.30
CA LYS A 240 17.67 -11.10 7.60
C LYS A 240 19.02 -11.18 6.89
N LEU A 241 19.06 -10.80 5.62
CA LEU A 241 20.28 -10.47 4.89
C LEU A 241 20.10 -9.04 4.40
N ASP A 242 20.94 -8.13 4.88
CA ASP A 242 20.91 -6.73 4.52
C ASP A 242 22.25 -6.34 3.91
N ILE A 243 22.25 -6.01 2.63
CA ILE A 243 23.45 -5.66 1.88
C ILE A 243 23.32 -4.18 1.52
N ASP A 244 24.16 -3.36 2.13
CA ASP A 244 24.23 -1.93 1.83
C ASP A 244 25.56 -1.65 1.12
N TYR A 245 25.47 -0.95 -0.01
CA TYR A 245 26.63 -0.52 -0.77
C TYR A 245 26.46 0.94 -1.17
N ASN A 246 27.20 1.81 -0.49
CA ASN A 246 27.21 3.25 -0.76
C ASN A 246 28.54 3.64 -1.40
N GLU A 247 28.51 3.99 -2.68
CA GLU A 247 29.68 4.45 -3.42
C GLU A 247 29.73 5.98 -3.46
N THR A 248 30.89 6.54 -3.10
CA THR A 248 31.12 8.01 -3.09
C THR A 248 32.23 8.45 -4.04
N THR A 249 32.77 7.54 -4.87
CA THR A 249 33.83 7.88 -5.82
C THR A 249 33.39 8.85 -6.90
N VAL A 250 34.32 9.71 -7.33
CA VAL A 250 34.15 10.69 -8.42
C VAL A 250 34.59 10.14 -9.79
N THR A 251 34.97 8.87 -9.86
CA THR A 251 35.46 8.23 -11.09
C THR A 251 34.34 7.40 -11.71
N ALA A 252 34.21 7.41 -13.04
CA ALA A 252 33.24 6.54 -13.72
C ALA A 252 33.68 5.06 -13.62
N GLY A 253 32.73 4.19 -13.31
CA GLY A 253 32.96 2.75 -13.15
C GLY A 253 31.66 1.95 -13.12
N SER A 254 31.77 0.62 -13.08
CA SER A 254 30.63 -0.28 -12.85
C SER A 254 30.61 -0.70 -11.39
N TYR A 255 29.50 -0.42 -10.71
CA TYR A 255 29.32 -0.73 -9.30
C TYR A 255 28.20 -1.76 -9.14
N TYR A 256 28.42 -2.73 -8.27
CA TYR A 256 27.49 -3.84 -8.04
C TYR A 256 27.23 -3.95 -6.53
N GLY A 257 25.99 -3.76 -6.10
CA GLY A 257 25.59 -4.10 -4.72
C GLY A 257 25.50 -5.60 -4.50
N MET A 258 24.89 -6.32 -5.46
CA MET A 258 24.83 -7.78 -5.50
C MET A 258 25.01 -8.24 -6.94
N ARG A 259 25.94 -9.18 -7.16
CA ARG A 259 26.10 -9.88 -8.44
C ARG A 259 25.96 -11.37 -8.21
N SER A 260 24.91 -11.97 -8.78
CA SER A 260 24.73 -13.42 -8.85
C SER A 260 25.04 -13.88 -10.27
N ASP A 261 26.02 -14.78 -10.41
CA ASP A 261 26.47 -15.32 -11.69
C ASP A 261 26.41 -16.85 -11.61
N MET A 262 25.56 -17.46 -12.45
CA MET A 262 25.29 -18.90 -12.42
C MET A 262 25.44 -19.46 -13.81
N ASP A 263 26.52 -20.20 -14.02
CA ASP A 263 26.84 -20.88 -15.26
C ASP A 263 26.70 -22.39 -15.10
N SER A 264 26.08 -23.05 -16.07
CA SER A 264 26.16 -24.50 -16.22
C SER A 264 26.68 -24.83 -17.62
N THR A 265 27.95 -25.21 -17.70
CA THR A 265 28.66 -25.51 -18.95
C THR A 265 28.68 -27.00 -19.30
N GLY A 266 27.96 -27.84 -18.54
CA GLY A 266 27.91 -29.28 -18.75
C GLY A 266 27.00 -29.73 -19.90
N ILE A 267 27.26 -30.91 -20.47
CA ILE A 267 26.37 -31.55 -21.46
C ILE A 267 25.28 -32.32 -20.73
N PHE A 268 24.02 -31.92 -20.91
CA PHE A 268 22.86 -32.68 -20.43
C PHE A 268 22.44 -33.72 -21.49
N THR A 269 22.59 -35.01 -21.20
CA THR A 269 22.34 -36.10 -22.16
C THR A 269 20.92 -36.67 -22.12
N THR A 270 20.17 -36.42 -21.03
CA THR A 270 18.76 -36.80 -20.83
C THR A 270 18.10 -35.89 -19.78
N GLY A 271 16.78 -35.64 -19.87
CA GLY A 271 16.02 -34.89 -18.85
C GLY A 271 15.94 -33.37 -19.10
N THR A 272 15.27 -32.64 -18.19
CA THR A 272 15.20 -31.17 -18.17
C THR A 272 16.12 -30.66 -17.07
N ALA A 273 16.95 -29.65 -17.38
CA ALA A 273 17.78 -28.97 -16.40
C ALA A 273 17.23 -27.55 -16.16
N ASP A 274 16.80 -27.28 -14.93
CA ASP A 274 16.36 -25.97 -14.49
C ASP A 274 17.52 -25.25 -13.79
N ILE A 275 17.90 -24.07 -14.29
CA ILE A 275 19.02 -23.29 -13.76
C ILE A 275 18.48 -21.93 -13.32
N TYR A 276 18.64 -21.60 -12.04
CA TYR A 276 18.19 -20.34 -11.46
C TYR A 276 19.40 -19.52 -10.99
N GLY A 277 19.55 -18.30 -11.49
CA GLY A 277 20.54 -17.34 -10.97
C GLY A 277 20.09 -16.70 -9.65
N ILE A 278 18.80 -16.40 -9.53
CA ILE A 278 18.13 -15.93 -8.31
C ILE A 278 16.77 -16.64 -8.28
N TYR A 279 16.48 -17.34 -7.19
CA TYR A 279 15.18 -18.00 -6.97
C TYR A 279 14.56 -17.43 -5.69
N GLY A 280 13.53 -16.61 -5.86
CA GLY A 280 12.77 -16.01 -4.77
C GLY A 280 11.31 -16.44 -4.84
N ASP A 281 10.78 -16.96 -3.74
CA ASP A 281 9.36 -17.25 -3.56
C ASP A 281 8.85 -16.43 -2.37
N ALA A 282 7.98 -15.47 -2.66
CA ALA A 282 7.29 -14.69 -1.65
C ALA A 282 5.86 -15.21 -1.55
N THR A 283 5.57 -15.96 -0.49
CA THR A 283 4.25 -16.53 -0.23
C THR A 283 3.70 -15.98 1.10
N ALA A 284 2.49 -15.42 1.06
CA ALA A 284 1.73 -15.08 2.24
C ALA A 284 0.55 -16.06 2.38
N SER A 285 0.70 -17.08 3.22
CA SER A 285 -0.30 -18.14 3.43
C SER A 285 -1.23 -17.91 4.63
N GLY A 286 -1.04 -16.81 5.36
CA GLY A 286 -1.84 -16.45 6.53
C GLY A 286 -3.21 -15.85 6.15
N VAL A 287 -4.24 -16.15 6.94
CA VAL A 287 -5.56 -15.53 6.81
C VAL A 287 -5.49 -14.12 7.41
N SER A 288 -5.59 -13.08 6.58
CA SER A 288 -5.75 -11.70 7.05
C SER A 288 -7.12 -11.54 7.71
N THR A 289 -7.15 -11.34 9.04
CA THR A 289 -8.37 -11.10 9.84
C THR A 289 -8.73 -9.61 9.96
N GLY A 290 -8.11 -8.78 9.12
CA GLY A 290 -8.29 -7.33 9.04
C GLY A 290 -6.99 -6.67 8.56
N GLY A 291 -6.97 -6.10 7.35
CA GLY A 291 -5.81 -5.45 6.75
C GLY A 291 -5.51 -5.91 5.32
N ILE A 292 -4.70 -5.13 4.60
CA ILE A 292 -4.22 -5.45 3.25
C ILE A 292 -2.87 -6.18 3.37
N VAL A 293 -2.75 -7.34 2.73
CA VAL A 293 -1.47 -8.07 2.60
C VAL A 293 -0.94 -7.86 1.20
N ASN A 294 0.14 -7.09 1.09
CA ASN A 294 0.88 -6.92 -0.17
C ASN A 294 2.05 -7.90 -0.17
N THR A 295 2.08 -8.80 -1.15
CA THR A 295 3.17 -9.78 -1.31
C THR A 295 3.91 -9.46 -2.59
N TYR A 296 5.19 -9.12 -2.48
CA TYR A 296 6.04 -8.80 -3.64
C TYR A 296 7.07 -9.91 -3.83
N GLY A 297 7.08 -10.54 -5.01
CA GLY A 297 8.15 -11.49 -5.40
C GLY A 297 9.47 -10.79 -5.75
N GLY A 298 9.38 -9.52 -6.16
CA GLY A 298 10.51 -8.60 -6.34
C GLY A 298 10.00 -7.17 -6.28
N TYR A 299 10.73 -6.29 -5.59
CA TYR A 299 10.42 -4.87 -5.52
C TYR A 299 11.62 -4.11 -6.08
N PHE A 300 11.46 -3.55 -7.28
CA PHE A 300 12.54 -2.87 -7.99
C PHE A 300 12.25 -1.37 -8.05
N THR A 301 13.23 -0.55 -7.69
CA THR A 301 13.15 0.90 -7.78
C THR A 301 14.47 1.41 -8.33
N ALA A 302 14.40 2.26 -9.34
CA ALA A 302 15.55 2.98 -9.86
C ALA A 302 15.25 4.48 -9.82
N VAL A 303 16.12 5.24 -9.18
CA VAL A 303 16.04 6.70 -9.11
C VAL A 303 17.29 7.26 -9.77
N GLY A 304 17.12 7.99 -10.87
CA GLY A 304 18.18 8.78 -11.48
C GLY A 304 18.09 10.22 -10.97
N GLU A 305 19.20 10.78 -10.51
CA GLU A 305 19.26 12.20 -10.16
C GLU A 305 19.35 13.05 -11.43
N ASN A 306 18.57 14.12 -11.52
CA ASN A 306 18.58 15.05 -12.65
C ASN A 306 18.97 16.46 -12.18
N THR A 307 20.24 16.64 -11.80
CA THR A 307 20.79 17.93 -11.34
C THR A 307 21.64 18.67 -12.39
N GLY A 308 21.64 18.22 -13.65
CA GLY A 308 21.98 19.06 -14.82
C GLY A 308 23.16 18.62 -15.69
N ALA A 309 23.03 18.92 -16.99
CA ALA A 309 23.97 18.79 -18.12
C ALA A 309 24.26 17.41 -18.75
N ALA A 310 23.82 16.29 -18.16
CA ALA A 310 24.04 14.95 -18.73
C ALA A 310 22.74 14.13 -18.85
N THR A 311 22.70 13.19 -19.79
CA THR A 311 21.61 12.22 -19.91
C THR A 311 21.72 11.19 -18.78
N THR A 312 20.73 11.16 -17.88
CA THR A 312 20.61 10.13 -16.84
C THR A 312 19.47 9.17 -17.20
N ASN A 313 19.77 7.88 -17.24
CA ASN A 313 18.79 6.83 -17.51
C ASN A 313 18.60 5.99 -16.23
N ALA A 314 17.37 5.82 -15.78
CA ALA A 314 17.02 4.96 -14.67
C ALA A 314 16.20 3.76 -15.19
N TYR A 315 16.73 2.56 -15.02
CA TYR A 315 16.04 1.33 -15.41
C TYR A 315 15.57 0.60 -14.16
N GLY A 316 14.27 0.65 -13.87
CA GLY A 316 13.69 -0.08 -12.73
C GLY A 316 13.83 -1.59 -12.88
N LEU A 317 13.60 -2.11 -14.10
CA LEU A 317 13.84 -3.49 -14.46
C LEU A 317 14.50 -3.51 -15.84
N TYR A 318 15.76 -3.95 -15.90
CA TYR A 318 16.49 -4.13 -17.16
C TYR A 318 16.54 -5.61 -17.49
N VAL A 319 15.83 -6.02 -18.54
CA VAL A 319 15.82 -7.40 -19.02
C VAL A 319 16.57 -7.45 -20.34
N ASN A 320 17.76 -8.05 -20.35
CA ASN A 320 18.48 -8.27 -21.60
C ASN A 320 17.76 -9.33 -22.45
N GLY A 321 17.93 -9.26 -23.77
CA GLY A 321 17.40 -10.27 -24.68
C GLY A 321 17.97 -11.66 -24.34
N ALA A 322 17.09 -12.64 -24.09
CA ALA A 322 17.54 -14.02 -23.99
C ALA A 322 18.11 -14.48 -25.34
N THR A 323 19.23 -15.19 -25.34
CA THR A 323 19.88 -15.69 -26.56
C THR A 323 20.51 -17.06 -26.33
N GLY A 324 20.58 -17.90 -27.39
CA GLY A 324 21.28 -19.18 -27.37
C GLY A 324 20.40 -20.43 -27.20
N ALA A 325 19.09 -20.27 -26.96
CA ALA A 325 18.11 -21.36 -26.95
C ALA A 325 17.25 -21.40 -28.23
N ASP A 326 16.53 -22.50 -28.47
CA ASP A 326 15.57 -22.64 -29.58
C ASP A 326 14.41 -21.63 -29.47
N ASN A 327 13.93 -21.39 -28.24
CA ASN A 327 12.96 -20.34 -27.90
C ASN A 327 13.59 -19.44 -26.83
N ASN A 328 13.64 -18.14 -27.09
CA ASN A 328 14.23 -17.16 -26.17
C ASN A 328 13.14 -16.23 -25.65
N TYR A 329 12.93 -16.24 -24.33
CA TYR A 329 11.96 -15.39 -23.66
C TYR A 329 12.70 -14.45 -22.70
N SER A 330 12.64 -13.14 -22.95
CA SER A 330 13.19 -12.14 -22.04
C SER A 330 12.33 -12.00 -20.78
N ALA A 331 11.00 -11.99 -20.93
CA ALA A 331 10.05 -11.96 -19.82
C ALA A 331 8.87 -12.90 -20.11
N VAL A 332 8.42 -13.63 -19.08
CA VAL A 332 7.25 -14.51 -19.13
C VAL A 332 6.36 -14.22 -17.93
N PHE A 333 5.10 -13.87 -18.17
CA PHE A 333 4.09 -13.68 -17.14
C PHE A 333 3.20 -14.93 -17.09
N MET A 334 3.66 -15.98 -16.41
CA MET A 334 2.96 -17.26 -16.38
C MET A 334 1.63 -17.15 -15.62
N ASN A 335 0.53 -17.61 -16.22
CA ASN A 335 -0.82 -17.67 -15.65
C ASN A 335 -1.53 -16.32 -15.38
N GLY A 336 -0.99 -15.19 -15.86
CA GLY A 336 -1.53 -13.86 -15.56
C GLY A 336 -1.55 -12.91 -16.76
N ASN A 337 -2.57 -12.07 -16.81
CA ASN A 337 -2.68 -10.96 -17.75
C ASN A 337 -1.80 -9.77 -17.28
N VAL A 338 -1.24 -9.01 -18.21
CA VAL A 338 -0.49 -7.78 -17.91
C VAL A 338 -1.45 -6.59 -17.89
N GLY A 339 -1.63 -5.99 -16.71
CA GLY A 339 -2.36 -4.75 -16.54
C GLY A 339 -1.42 -3.55 -16.50
N ILE A 340 -1.66 -2.54 -17.34
CA ILE A 340 -1.00 -1.23 -17.27
C ILE A 340 -2.09 -0.22 -16.93
N GLY A 341 -1.96 0.46 -15.78
CA GLY A 341 -3.00 1.36 -15.26
C GLY A 341 -4.25 0.67 -14.70
N THR A 342 -4.28 -0.67 -14.66
CA THR A 342 -5.40 -1.45 -14.12
C THR A 342 -4.94 -2.60 -13.22
N THR A 343 -5.68 -2.85 -12.14
CA THR A 343 -5.41 -3.95 -11.20
C THR A 343 -6.18 -5.22 -11.53
N THR A 344 -7.10 -5.19 -12.50
CA THR A 344 -7.94 -6.33 -12.91
C THR A 344 -7.94 -6.47 -14.43
N PRO A 345 -6.81 -6.88 -15.03
CA PRO A 345 -6.70 -6.99 -16.48
C PRO A 345 -7.62 -8.09 -17.05
N GLY A 346 -8.52 -7.71 -17.97
CA GLY A 346 -9.49 -8.63 -18.60
C GLY A 346 -8.96 -9.35 -19.84
N ALA A 347 -7.82 -8.93 -20.38
CA ALA A 347 -7.13 -9.51 -21.54
C ALA A 347 -5.63 -9.64 -21.25
N ALA A 348 -4.91 -10.46 -22.05
CA ALA A 348 -3.47 -10.73 -21.85
C ALA A 348 -2.61 -9.47 -21.74
N LEU A 349 -2.97 -8.41 -22.47
CA LEU A 349 -2.52 -7.05 -22.25
C LEU A 349 -3.78 -6.17 -22.12
N HIS A 350 -3.96 -5.55 -20.95
CA HIS A 350 -5.04 -4.59 -20.71
C HIS A 350 -4.42 -3.27 -20.26
N VAL A 351 -4.54 -2.25 -21.11
CA VAL A 351 -4.10 -0.89 -20.81
C VAL A 351 -5.34 -0.06 -20.55
N TYR A 352 -5.40 0.59 -19.40
CA TYR A 352 -6.50 1.45 -19.01
C TYR A 352 -5.95 2.77 -18.49
N ASP A 353 -6.55 3.86 -18.96
CA ASP A 353 -6.31 5.21 -18.49
C ASP A 353 -7.60 6.03 -18.65
N ASP A 354 -7.73 7.09 -17.86
CA ASP A 354 -8.83 8.08 -17.89
C ASP A 354 -8.27 9.52 -18.02
N ALA A 355 -7.05 9.63 -18.57
CA ALA A 355 -6.40 10.91 -18.81
C ALA A 355 -7.06 11.68 -19.97
N VAL A 356 -7.35 12.95 -19.73
CA VAL A 356 -7.91 13.86 -20.74
C VAL A 356 -6.81 14.30 -21.71
N SER A 357 -7.10 14.24 -23.02
CA SER A 357 -6.20 14.69 -24.09
C SER A 357 -4.86 13.93 -24.16
N ASP A 358 -4.84 12.67 -23.72
CA ASP A 358 -3.67 11.80 -23.83
C ASP A 358 -4.01 10.47 -24.54
N TYR A 359 -3.00 9.69 -24.90
CA TYR A 359 -3.16 8.37 -25.52
C TYR A 359 -2.98 7.26 -24.48
N VAL A 360 -3.92 6.32 -24.43
CA VAL A 360 -3.77 5.10 -23.62
C VAL A 360 -2.61 4.22 -24.12
N ALA A 361 -2.29 4.25 -25.41
CA ALA A 361 -1.16 3.56 -26.01
C ALA A 361 -0.66 4.28 -27.28
N GLU A 362 0.66 4.45 -27.39
CA GLU A 362 1.34 4.99 -28.59
C GLU A 362 2.26 3.92 -29.19
N PHE A 363 2.17 3.72 -30.53
CA PHE A 363 3.05 2.84 -31.29
C PHE A 363 3.79 3.64 -32.35
N TYR A 364 5.10 3.85 -32.17
CA TYR A 364 5.91 4.72 -33.02
C TYR A 364 7.13 3.99 -33.60
N ASN A 365 7.35 4.10 -34.92
CA ASN A 365 8.49 3.51 -35.63
C ASN A 365 9.04 4.50 -36.68
N ASP A 366 9.98 5.34 -36.28
CA ASP A 366 10.42 6.55 -37.00
C ASP A 366 11.80 6.43 -37.64
N GLY A 367 12.25 5.21 -37.92
CA GLY A 367 13.61 4.90 -38.38
C GLY A 367 14.02 5.49 -39.75
N ASN A 368 13.33 6.53 -40.22
CA ASN A 368 13.62 7.44 -41.31
C ASN A 368 13.99 6.74 -42.63
N ASN A 369 13.33 5.61 -42.91
CA ASN A 369 13.43 4.86 -44.15
C ASN A 369 12.11 4.12 -44.45
N THR A 370 11.99 3.56 -45.66
CA THR A 370 10.74 2.98 -46.19
C THR A 370 10.39 1.60 -45.64
N ASN A 371 11.28 0.96 -44.88
CA ASN A 371 11.12 -0.44 -44.46
C ASN A 371 10.71 -0.54 -42.98
N ARG A 372 9.76 0.30 -42.58
CA ARG A 372 9.27 0.41 -41.20
C ARG A 372 7.77 0.11 -41.17
N TRP A 373 7.40 -0.91 -40.42
CA TRP A 373 6.00 -1.29 -40.17
C TRP A 373 5.59 -0.81 -38.77
N GLY A 374 4.36 -0.28 -38.64
CA GLY A 374 3.82 0.20 -37.37
C GLY A 374 3.18 -0.93 -36.55
N LEU A 375 1.93 -1.28 -36.87
CA LEU A 375 1.17 -2.32 -36.17
C LEU A 375 0.71 -3.40 -37.16
N LEU A 376 1.03 -4.66 -36.86
CA LEU A 376 0.49 -5.83 -37.55
C LEU A 376 -0.63 -6.43 -36.69
N VAL A 377 -1.82 -6.57 -37.28
CA VAL A 377 -2.97 -7.23 -36.63
C VAL A 377 -3.33 -8.47 -37.44
N GLN A 378 -3.15 -9.64 -36.83
CA GLN A 378 -3.50 -10.94 -37.41
C GLN A 378 -4.35 -11.70 -36.40
N VAL A 379 -5.54 -12.13 -36.83
CA VAL A 379 -6.54 -12.79 -35.98
C VAL A 379 -7.23 -13.89 -36.79
N GLY A 380 -7.93 -14.81 -36.12
CA GLY A 380 -8.87 -15.73 -36.75
C GLY A 380 -8.26 -17.02 -37.36
N GLU A 381 -9.12 -17.77 -38.06
CA GLU A 381 -8.75 -18.98 -38.80
C GLU A 381 -8.10 -18.64 -40.15
N ASP A 382 -7.31 -19.55 -40.72
CA ASP A 382 -6.72 -19.39 -42.06
C ASP A 382 -7.76 -19.47 -43.19
N THR A 383 -8.92 -20.05 -42.92
CA THR A 383 -10.02 -20.19 -43.89
C THR A 383 -11.36 -20.03 -43.17
N PRO A 384 -11.67 -18.82 -42.69
CA PRO A 384 -12.79 -18.61 -41.79
C PRO A 384 -14.14 -19.00 -42.41
N SER A 385 -14.92 -19.73 -41.63
CA SER A 385 -16.32 -20.09 -41.93
C SER A 385 -17.33 -18.99 -41.56
N GLY A 386 -16.85 -17.89 -40.96
CA GLY A 386 -17.63 -16.73 -40.55
C GLY A 386 -16.80 -15.44 -40.52
N THR A 387 -17.38 -14.34 -40.05
CA THR A 387 -16.71 -13.03 -40.01
C THR A 387 -15.74 -12.95 -38.84
N ASN A 388 -14.50 -12.51 -39.11
CA ASN A 388 -13.50 -12.27 -38.07
C ASN A 388 -13.29 -10.77 -37.86
N THR A 389 -13.07 -10.35 -36.62
CA THR A 389 -12.91 -8.93 -36.24
C THR A 389 -11.44 -8.60 -36.02
N LEU A 390 -10.89 -7.75 -36.89
CA LEU A 390 -9.53 -7.23 -36.77
C LEU A 390 -9.46 -6.13 -35.71
N MET A 391 -10.43 -5.22 -35.74
CA MET A 391 -10.50 -4.09 -34.82
C MET A 391 -11.95 -3.77 -34.48
N GLN A 392 -12.24 -3.64 -33.20
CA GLN A 392 -13.56 -3.28 -32.67
C GLN A 392 -13.49 -1.85 -32.13
N PHE A 393 -14.47 -1.02 -32.51
CA PHE A 393 -14.61 0.33 -31.97
C PHE A 393 -15.85 0.38 -31.09
N ASN A 394 -15.63 0.70 -29.82
CA ASN A 394 -16.69 0.94 -28.84
C ASN A 394 -16.59 2.39 -28.37
N ASP A 395 -17.72 2.96 -27.98
CA ASP A 395 -17.74 4.26 -27.30
C ASP A 395 -17.34 4.12 -25.81
N GLY A 396 -17.38 5.24 -25.09
CA GLY A 396 -16.93 5.31 -23.69
C GLY A 396 -17.77 4.51 -22.69
N ASP A 397 -18.98 4.08 -23.06
CA ASP A 397 -19.83 3.24 -22.19
C ASP A 397 -19.78 1.74 -22.57
N GLY A 398 -19.07 1.40 -23.65
CA GLY A 398 -18.88 0.04 -24.13
C GLY A 398 -19.82 -0.37 -25.27
N GLY A 399 -20.67 0.54 -25.76
CA GLY A 399 -21.50 0.34 -26.94
C GLY A 399 -20.68 0.22 -28.22
N ALA A 400 -20.93 -0.82 -29.03
CA ALA A 400 -20.25 -1.01 -30.31
C ALA A 400 -20.72 0.02 -31.35
N VAL A 401 -19.79 0.82 -31.88
CA VAL A 401 -20.07 1.88 -32.88
C VAL A 401 -19.48 1.60 -34.26
N GLY A 402 -18.58 0.62 -34.37
CA GLY A 402 -18.04 0.20 -35.65
C GLY A 402 -17.04 -0.95 -35.53
N SER A 403 -16.63 -1.51 -36.67
CA SER A 403 -15.58 -2.54 -36.70
C SER A 403 -14.87 -2.60 -38.05
N ILE A 404 -13.65 -3.14 -38.03
CA ILE A 404 -12.95 -3.63 -39.21
C ILE A 404 -12.96 -5.15 -39.15
N THR A 405 -13.57 -5.79 -40.13
CA THR A 405 -13.69 -7.25 -40.19
C THR A 405 -13.11 -7.79 -41.50
N TYR A 406 -12.86 -9.10 -41.57
CA TYR A 406 -12.47 -9.74 -42.83
C TYR A 406 -13.21 -11.05 -43.06
N ASP A 407 -13.31 -11.42 -44.34
CA ASP A 407 -13.66 -12.76 -44.82
C ASP A 407 -12.46 -13.42 -45.52
N ASN A 408 -12.65 -14.58 -46.15
CA ASN A 408 -11.58 -15.28 -46.88
C ASN A 408 -10.83 -14.44 -47.93
N THR A 409 -11.39 -13.32 -48.39
CA THR A 409 -10.92 -12.58 -49.57
C THR A 409 -10.77 -11.07 -49.35
N GLN A 410 -11.55 -10.46 -48.46
CA GLN A 410 -11.69 -9.00 -48.38
C GLN A 410 -11.80 -8.49 -46.95
N THR A 411 -11.38 -7.23 -46.76
CA THR A 411 -11.56 -6.46 -45.52
C THR A 411 -12.78 -5.55 -45.66
N PHE A 412 -13.60 -5.48 -44.62
CA PHE A 412 -14.82 -4.68 -44.55
C PHE A 412 -14.69 -3.61 -43.48
N TYR A 413 -15.11 -2.39 -43.81
CA TYR A 413 -15.23 -1.27 -42.89
C TYR A 413 -16.71 -1.10 -42.53
N ASN A 414 -17.09 -1.53 -41.33
CA ASN A 414 -18.49 -1.57 -40.91
C ASN A 414 -18.83 -0.32 -40.08
N THR A 415 -19.58 0.61 -40.68
CA THR A 415 -20.11 1.80 -39.98
C THR A 415 -21.56 1.55 -39.57
N SER A 416 -21.93 1.84 -38.33
CA SER A 416 -23.28 1.60 -37.81
C SER A 416 -24.33 2.48 -38.52
N SER A 417 -25.41 1.88 -39.04
CA SER A 417 -26.50 2.60 -39.74
C SER A 417 -27.88 1.95 -39.51
N ASP A 418 -28.08 1.29 -38.36
CA ASP A 418 -29.34 0.62 -38.01
C ASP A 418 -30.45 1.65 -37.75
N ILE A 419 -31.69 1.35 -38.19
CA ILE A 419 -32.86 2.23 -37.98
C ILE A 419 -33.11 2.50 -36.49
N ARG A 420 -32.77 1.57 -35.60
CA ARG A 420 -32.93 1.74 -34.13
C ARG A 420 -31.96 2.75 -33.54
N LEU A 421 -30.90 3.11 -34.27
CA LEU A 421 -29.91 4.10 -33.88
C LEU A 421 -30.23 5.49 -34.49
N LYS A 422 -31.36 5.64 -35.19
CA LYS A 422 -31.72 6.84 -35.96
C LYS A 422 -33.16 7.27 -35.68
N ASP A 423 -33.33 8.57 -35.48
CA ASP A 423 -34.63 9.23 -35.37
C ASP A 423 -34.82 10.27 -36.49
N ASN A 424 -36.04 10.79 -36.65
CA ASN A 424 -36.39 11.86 -37.61
C ASN A 424 -35.99 11.57 -39.07
N ILE A 425 -36.32 10.38 -39.57
CA ILE A 425 -36.00 9.94 -40.93
C ILE A 425 -36.96 10.62 -41.93
N THR A 426 -36.45 11.55 -42.73
CA THR A 426 -37.18 12.26 -43.80
C THR A 426 -36.39 12.23 -45.11
N ASP A 427 -37.07 12.50 -46.23
CA ASP A 427 -36.41 12.62 -47.52
C ASP A 427 -35.38 13.76 -47.54
N THR A 428 -34.27 13.52 -48.25
CA THR A 428 -33.19 14.49 -48.34
C THR A 428 -33.54 15.63 -49.29
N LEU A 429 -33.13 16.85 -48.90
CA LEU A 429 -33.23 18.06 -49.73
C LEU A 429 -31.98 18.29 -50.58
N VAL A 430 -30.89 17.57 -50.31
CA VAL A 430 -29.67 17.66 -51.13
C VAL A 430 -29.80 16.79 -52.38
N GLY A 431 -29.32 17.29 -53.51
CA GLY A 431 -29.51 16.65 -54.82
C GLY A 431 -28.42 16.98 -55.84
N ILE A 432 -28.74 16.83 -57.13
CA ILE A 432 -27.80 17.05 -58.25
C ILE A 432 -27.22 18.46 -58.26
N ASN A 433 -28.01 19.46 -57.86
CA ASN A 433 -27.58 20.86 -57.83
C ASN A 433 -26.45 21.11 -56.81
N ASP A 434 -26.44 20.37 -55.70
CA ASP A 434 -25.38 20.46 -54.69
C ASP A 434 -24.14 19.69 -55.15
N LEU A 435 -24.32 18.49 -55.71
CA LEU A 435 -23.21 17.71 -56.26
C LEU A 435 -22.45 18.47 -57.35
N LEU A 436 -23.17 19.17 -58.24
CA LEU A 436 -22.56 19.97 -59.31
C LEU A 436 -21.75 21.17 -58.82
N GLN A 437 -21.99 21.64 -57.58
CA GLN A 437 -21.20 22.70 -56.97
C GLN A 437 -19.88 22.18 -56.38
N ILE A 438 -19.75 20.87 -56.12
CA ILE A 438 -18.52 20.26 -55.63
C ILE A 438 -17.48 20.24 -56.74
N LYS A 439 -16.32 20.83 -56.46
CA LYS A 439 -15.21 20.93 -57.41
C LYS A 439 -14.19 19.84 -57.13
N ILE A 440 -13.89 19.05 -58.16
CA ILE A 440 -12.72 18.18 -58.16
C ILE A 440 -11.51 19.02 -58.55
N ARG A 441 -10.45 18.93 -57.76
CA ARG A 441 -9.21 19.69 -57.90
C ARG A 441 -8.03 18.76 -58.04
N ASP A 442 -7.08 19.19 -58.87
CA ASP A 442 -5.76 18.59 -58.97
C ASP A 442 -4.83 19.40 -58.07
N PHE A 443 -4.16 18.73 -57.14
CA PHE A 443 -3.24 19.37 -56.21
C PHE A 443 -2.06 18.46 -55.88
N THR A 444 -0.97 19.08 -55.43
CA THR A 444 0.19 18.40 -54.85
C THR A 444 0.26 18.71 -53.36
N PHE A 445 0.81 17.79 -52.56
CA PHE A 445 1.00 18.05 -51.13
C PHE A 445 2.28 18.88 -50.90
N LYS A 446 2.19 19.93 -50.07
CA LYS A 446 3.31 20.86 -49.81
C LYS A 446 4.58 20.19 -49.27
N ASN A 447 4.45 19.03 -48.62
CA ASN A 447 5.54 18.28 -48.01
C ASN A 447 5.81 16.95 -48.73
N ASP A 448 5.31 16.77 -49.95
CA ASP A 448 5.62 15.60 -50.77
C ASP A 448 6.82 15.91 -51.68
N PRO A 449 7.98 15.27 -51.46
CA PRO A 449 9.16 15.47 -52.31
C PRO A 449 8.97 15.00 -53.76
N SER A 450 7.98 14.13 -54.02
CA SER A 450 7.70 13.61 -55.35
C SER A 450 6.80 14.52 -56.20
N GLU A 451 6.15 15.51 -55.56
CA GLU A 451 5.18 16.43 -56.17
C GLU A 451 4.13 15.69 -57.04
N GLU A 452 3.64 14.54 -56.58
CA GLU A 452 2.67 13.75 -57.32
C GLU A 452 1.33 14.50 -57.40
N ILE A 453 0.77 14.60 -58.62
CA ILE A 453 -0.54 15.21 -58.84
C ILE A 453 -1.61 14.24 -58.34
N VAL A 454 -2.33 14.67 -57.31
CA VAL A 454 -3.47 13.94 -56.74
C VAL A 454 -4.76 14.64 -57.15
N HIS A 455 -5.75 13.83 -57.55
CA HIS A 455 -7.10 14.29 -57.85
C HIS A 455 -7.97 14.11 -56.60
N GLY A 456 -8.60 15.18 -56.13
CA GLY A 456 -9.44 15.11 -54.95
C GLY A 456 -10.29 16.34 -54.73
N VAL A 457 -10.68 16.55 -53.48
CA VAL A 457 -11.52 17.67 -53.07
C VAL A 457 -10.84 18.48 -51.98
N ILE A 458 -11.19 19.77 -51.89
CA ILE A 458 -10.68 20.67 -50.84
C ILE A 458 -11.71 20.76 -49.73
N ALA A 459 -11.32 20.43 -48.50
CA ALA A 459 -12.21 20.35 -47.34
C ALA A 459 -13.00 21.66 -47.12
N GLN A 460 -12.36 22.81 -47.29
CA GLN A 460 -12.98 24.12 -47.14
C GLN A 460 -14.04 24.39 -48.22
N GLU A 461 -13.79 23.98 -49.47
CA GLU A 461 -14.74 24.16 -50.57
C GLU A 461 -15.97 23.25 -50.40
N ILE A 462 -15.78 22.00 -49.94
CA ILE A 462 -16.91 21.11 -49.65
C ILE A 462 -17.75 21.63 -48.49
N ASN A 463 -17.14 22.20 -47.46
CA ASN A 463 -17.90 22.66 -46.29
C ASN A 463 -18.96 23.73 -46.62
N GLU A 464 -18.74 24.51 -47.67
CA GLU A 464 -19.71 25.52 -48.15
C GLU A 464 -20.95 24.89 -48.80
N VAL A 465 -20.83 23.67 -49.36
CA VAL A 465 -21.87 22.98 -50.12
C VAL A 465 -22.49 21.83 -49.31
N TYR A 466 -21.66 20.98 -48.72
CA TYR A 466 -22.04 19.77 -48.01
C TYR A 466 -21.15 19.54 -46.78
N SER A 467 -21.41 20.32 -45.73
CA SER A 467 -20.64 20.29 -44.48
C SER A 467 -20.62 18.94 -43.76
N GLN A 468 -21.62 18.08 -43.97
CA GLN A 468 -21.71 16.77 -43.32
C GLN A 468 -20.56 15.82 -43.68
N ALA A 469 -19.91 16.02 -44.83
CA ALA A 469 -18.74 15.24 -45.25
C ALA A 469 -17.40 15.78 -44.70
N VAL A 470 -17.40 16.92 -44.00
CA VAL A 470 -16.18 17.60 -43.55
C VAL A 470 -16.07 17.57 -42.03
N SER A 471 -14.91 17.20 -41.51
CA SER A 471 -14.58 17.28 -40.09
C SER A 471 -13.75 18.54 -39.82
N ILE A 472 -14.29 19.43 -38.99
CA ILE A 472 -13.66 20.70 -38.61
C ILE A 472 -13.07 20.54 -37.21
N PRO A 473 -11.75 20.73 -37.01
CA PRO A 473 -11.15 20.66 -35.69
C PRO A 473 -11.49 21.89 -34.84
N GLU A 474 -11.58 21.71 -33.52
CA GLU A 474 -11.84 22.82 -32.57
C GLU A 474 -10.66 23.80 -32.46
N GLU A 475 -9.43 23.29 -32.56
CA GLU A 475 -8.23 24.09 -32.51
C GLU A 475 -7.90 24.67 -33.89
N LYS A 476 -7.68 25.99 -33.97
CA LYS A 476 -7.41 26.71 -35.23
C LYS A 476 -6.12 26.29 -35.96
N ASN A 477 -5.22 25.58 -35.29
CA ASN A 477 -3.94 25.10 -35.84
C ASN A 477 -4.03 23.70 -36.47
N LYS A 478 -5.14 22.97 -36.31
CA LYS A 478 -5.33 21.63 -36.87
C LYS A 478 -5.93 21.68 -38.27
N TYR A 479 -5.66 20.65 -39.06
CA TYR A 479 -6.14 20.54 -40.44
C TYR A 479 -7.57 20.01 -40.51
N TRP A 480 -8.32 20.46 -41.51
CA TRP A 480 -9.67 19.95 -41.83
C TRP A 480 -9.54 18.66 -42.64
N SER A 481 -10.44 17.70 -42.43
CA SER A 481 -10.45 16.43 -43.15
C SER A 481 -11.80 16.15 -43.80
N VAL A 482 -11.81 15.33 -44.85
CA VAL A 482 -13.03 14.95 -45.60
C VAL A 482 -13.23 13.45 -45.48
N ASP A 483 -14.46 13.05 -45.15
CA ASP A 483 -14.93 11.66 -45.19
C ASP A 483 -15.62 11.41 -46.55
N TYR A 484 -14.88 10.78 -47.47
CA TYR A 484 -15.37 10.48 -48.81
C TYR A 484 -16.58 9.53 -48.81
N SER A 485 -16.72 8.66 -47.80
CA SER A 485 -17.85 7.73 -47.73
C SER A 485 -19.18 8.45 -47.54
N LYS A 486 -19.17 9.66 -46.96
CA LYS A 486 -20.38 10.49 -46.80
C LYS A 486 -20.83 11.19 -48.07
N LEU A 487 -20.02 11.20 -49.13
CA LEU A 487 -20.42 11.71 -50.45
C LEU A 487 -21.24 10.68 -51.25
N THR A 488 -21.13 9.40 -50.92
CA THR A 488 -21.84 8.32 -51.63
C THR A 488 -23.37 8.52 -51.65
N PRO A 489 -24.05 8.84 -50.53
CA PRO A 489 -25.49 9.12 -50.56
C PRO A 489 -25.89 10.30 -51.46
N LEU A 490 -25.08 11.38 -51.48
CA LEU A 490 -25.31 12.54 -52.35
C LEU A 490 -25.20 12.15 -53.82
N ILE A 491 -24.18 11.37 -54.17
CA ILE A 491 -24.00 10.86 -55.54
C ILE A 491 -25.18 9.98 -55.96
N VAL A 492 -25.65 9.08 -55.09
CA VAL A 492 -26.81 8.22 -55.38
C VAL A 492 -28.05 9.05 -55.67
N LYS A 493 -28.35 10.05 -54.83
CA LYS A 493 -29.52 10.92 -55.03
C LYS A 493 -29.41 11.76 -56.31
N ALA A 494 -28.23 12.29 -56.58
CA ALA A 494 -27.95 13.05 -57.80
C ALA A 494 -28.12 12.23 -59.08
N VAL A 495 -27.68 10.95 -59.07
CA VAL A 495 -27.88 10.03 -60.20
C VAL A 495 -29.37 9.69 -60.40
N GLN A 496 -30.12 9.51 -59.31
CA GLN A 496 -31.57 9.30 -59.39
C GLN A 496 -32.27 10.49 -60.05
N GLU A 497 -31.91 11.72 -59.69
CA GLU A 497 -32.47 12.93 -60.31
C GLU A 497 -32.04 13.09 -61.77
N GLN A 498 -30.80 12.74 -62.10
CA GLN A 498 -30.32 12.75 -63.49
C GLN A 498 -31.10 11.76 -64.37
N GLN A 499 -31.42 10.57 -63.86
CA GLN A 499 -32.18 9.57 -64.60
C GLN A 499 -33.58 10.06 -64.97
N ILE A 500 -34.26 10.75 -64.03
CA ILE A 500 -35.58 11.37 -64.28
C ILE A 500 -35.49 12.38 -65.44
N GLN A 501 -34.48 13.25 -65.45
CA GLN A 501 -34.31 14.25 -66.52
C GLN A 501 -34.02 13.62 -67.89
N ILE A 502 -33.29 12.49 -67.94
CA ILE A 502 -33.01 11.77 -69.18
C ILE A 502 -34.29 11.16 -69.75
N GLU A 503 -35.13 10.55 -68.91
CA GLU A 503 -36.40 9.96 -69.33
C GLU A 503 -37.34 11.01 -69.91
N GLU A 504 -37.50 12.16 -69.25
CA GLU A 504 -38.28 13.30 -69.77
C GLU A 504 -37.76 13.79 -71.14
N THR A 505 -36.44 13.82 -71.32
CA THR A 505 -35.83 14.27 -72.58
C THR A 505 -36.03 13.28 -73.72
N GLN A 506 -36.04 11.97 -73.45
CA GLN A 506 -36.23 10.92 -74.46
C GLN A 506 -37.67 10.87 -74.98
N THR A 507 -38.67 10.98 -74.11
CA THR A 507 -40.08 11.05 -74.50
C THR A 507 -40.36 12.21 -75.45
N ASN A 508 -39.69 13.35 -75.25
CA ASN A 508 -39.79 14.51 -76.14
C ASN A 508 -39.17 14.30 -77.53
N PHE A 509 -38.25 13.34 -77.70
CA PHE A 509 -37.50 13.13 -78.95
C PHE A 509 -38.10 12.04 -79.86
N GLU A 510 -38.72 10.99 -79.30
CA GLU A 510 -39.34 9.91 -80.10
C GLU A 510 -40.59 10.36 -80.88
N GLY A 511 -41.26 11.44 -80.47
CA GLY A 511 -42.43 11.98 -81.15
C GLY A 511 -42.19 12.77 -82.45
N LEU A 512 -40.94 13.02 -82.86
CA LEU A 512 -40.65 14.00 -83.94
C LEU A 512 -39.83 13.48 -85.14
N SER A 513 -39.37 12.23 -85.17
CA SER A 513 -38.51 11.73 -86.26
C SER A 513 -39.29 11.25 -87.49
N LEU A 514 -39.58 12.14 -88.44
CA LEU A 514 -40.07 11.81 -89.79
C LEU A 514 -38.91 11.57 -90.76
N LYS A 515 -38.82 10.39 -91.39
CA LYS A 515 -37.89 10.11 -92.50
C LYS A 515 -38.64 9.48 -93.67
N THR A 516 -38.48 10.03 -94.87
CA THR A 516 -38.84 9.36 -96.12
C THR A 516 -37.80 8.28 -96.43
N ASP A 517 -38.23 7.06 -96.75
CA ASP A 517 -37.33 5.98 -97.16
C ASP A 517 -36.47 6.40 -98.36
N GLU A 518 -35.15 6.15 -98.30
CA GLU A 518 -34.20 6.56 -99.36
C GLU A 518 -34.42 5.83 -100.70
N SER A 519 -35.37 4.87 -100.77
CA SER A 519 -35.60 3.95 -101.88
C SER A 519 -36.96 4.16 -102.59
N ILE A 520 -37.55 5.35 -102.53
CA ILE A 520 -38.81 5.67 -103.22
C ILE A 520 -38.52 6.04 -104.68
N THR A 521 -39.06 5.29 -105.65
CA THR A 521 -38.76 5.50 -107.09
C THR A 521 -39.96 5.91 -107.94
N THR A 522 -41.17 5.86 -107.36
CA THR A 522 -42.42 6.22 -108.04
C THR A 522 -43.28 7.17 -107.20
N VAL A 523 -44.17 7.91 -107.86
CA VAL A 523 -45.09 8.86 -107.18
C VAL A 523 -46.09 8.12 -106.29
N ASP A 524 -46.51 6.91 -106.67
CA ASP A 524 -47.45 6.10 -105.88
C ASP A 524 -46.82 5.58 -104.58
N GLU A 525 -45.53 5.22 -104.61
CA GLU A 525 -44.77 4.84 -103.41
C GLU A 525 -44.57 6.04 -102.47
N LEU A 526 -44.32 7.24 -103.03
CA LEU A 526 -44.21 8.46 -102.24
C LEU A 526 -45.55 8.82 -101.58
N GLN A 527 -46.65 8.71 -102.34
CA GLN A 527 -48.00 8.93 -101.85
C GLN A 527 -48.30 7.97 -100.68
N THR A 528 -47.96 6.69 -100.82
CA THR A 528 -48.17 5.68 -99.77
C THR A 528 -47.36 5.98 -98.52
N SER A 529 -46.06 6.32 -98.67
CA SER A 529 -45.20 6.66 -97.52
C SER A 529 -45.68 7.92 -96.78
N ILE A 530 -46.12 8.93 -97.52
CA ILE A 530 -46.70 10.15 -96.93
C ILE A 530 -48.03 9.83 -96.25
N ASP A 531 -48.90 9.03 -96.86
CA ASP A 531 -50.20 8.67 -96.29
C ASP A 531 -50.05 7.81 -95.02
N GLU A 532 -49.07 6.90 -94.97
CA GLU A 532 -48.72 6.13 -93.77
C GLU A 532 -48.16 7.02 -92.66
N GLN A 533 -47.29 7.99 -92.99
CA GLN A 533 -46.78 8.97 -92.02
C GLN A 533 -47.87 9.90 -91.53
N LEU A 534 -48.76 10.37 -92.40
CA LEU A 534 -49.93 11.17 -92.03
C LEU A 534 -50.91 10.35 -91.19
N ALA A 535 -51.05 9.05 -91.44
CA ALA A 535 -51.86 8.15 -90.62
C ALA A 535 -51.24 7.95 -89.22
N MET A 536 -49.92 7.82 -89.12
CA MET A 536 -49.21 7.82 -87.83
C MET A 536 -49.38 9.13 -87.09
N ILE A 537 -49.14 10.27 -87.74
CA ILE A 537 -49.36 11.60 -87.16
C ILE A 537 -50.80 11.77 -86.69
N ASN A 538 -51.78 11.32 -87.47
CA ASN A 538 -53.19 11.39 -87.10
C ASN A 538 -53.57 10.45 -85.95
N THR A 539 -52.91 9.29 -85.84
CA THR A 539 -53.05 8.40 -84.69
C THR A 539 -52.44 9.03 -83.45
N GLN A 540 -51.27 9.64 -83.57
CA GLN A 540 -50.60 10.31 -82.47
C GLN A 540 -51.35 11.57 -82.01
N PHE A 541 -51.96 12.32 -82.94
CA PHE A 541 -52.86 13.41 -82.57
C PHE A 541 -54.09 12.90 -81.85
N LYS A 542 -54.64 11.72 -82.20
CA LYS A 542 -55.75 11.12 -81.44
C LYS A 542 -55.32 10.62 -80.07
N ASP A 543 -54.13 10.05 -79.96
CA ASP A 543 -53.58 9.61 -78.67
C ASP A 543 -53.28 10.82 -77.77
N GLN A 544 -52.77 11.91 -78.34
CA GLN A 544 -52.62 13.20 -77.65
C GLN A 544 -53.98 13.80 -77.28
N ASP A 545 -54.99 13.73 -78.14
CA ASP A 545 -56.35 14.22 -77.83
C ASP A 545 -56.99 13.38 -76.71
N LEU A 546 -56.72 12.07 -76.69
CA LEU A 546 -57.13 11.16 -75.62
C LEU A 546 -56.37 11.43 -74.31
N GLU A 547 -55.07 11.70 -74.38
CA GLU A 547 -54.26 12.10 -73.23
C GLU A 547 -54.68 13.47 -72.70
N LEU A 548 -55.00 14.42 -73.59
CA LEU A 548 -55.57 15.73 -73.23
C LEU A 548 -56.94 15.55 -72.56
N THR A 549 -57.78 14.65 -73.09
CA THR A 549 -59.08 14.31 -72.50
C THR A 549 -58.89 13.68 -71.11
N ASN A 550 -57.94 12.76 -70.95
CA ASN A 550 -57.62 12.18 -69.65
C ASN A 550 -57.05 13.21 -68.68
N LEU A 551 -56.22 14.15 -69.14
CA LEU A 551 -55.72 15.26 -68.34
C LEU A 551 -56.85 16.22 -67.96
N GLU A 552 -57.77 16.52 -68.88
CA GLU A 552 -58.96 17.31 -68.62
C GLU A 552 -59.85 16.61 -67.60
N ASP A 553 -60.04 15.30 -67.70
CA ASP A 553 -60.76 14.49 -66.72
C ASP A 553 -60.06 14.49 -65.36
N GLN A 554 -58.73 14.34 -65.31
CA GLN A 554 -57.94 14.48 -64.08
C GLN A 554 -57.99 15.90 -63.51
N ILE A 555 -58.00 16.94 -64.35
CA ILE A 555 -58.15 18.33 -63.93
C ILE A 555 -59.56 18.55 -63.39
N ASN A 556 -60.58 17.96 -63.99
CA ASN A 556 -61.96 18.01 -63.52
C ASN A 556 -62.13 17.24 -62.20
N GLU A 557 -61.50 16.09 -62.07
CA GLU A 557 -61.47 15.29 -60.83
C GLU A 557 -60.69 16.03 -59.75
N ASN A 558 -59.53 16.58 -60.05
CA ASN A 558 -58.75 17.42 -59.14
C ASN A 558 -59.48 18.72 -58.79
N SER A 559 -60.24 19.31 -59.72
CA SER A 559 -61.08 20.48 -59.44
C SER A 559 -62.26 20.11 -58.55
N SER A 560 -62.81 18.90 -58.72
CA SER A 560 -63.86 18.36 -57.85
C SER A 560 -63.31 18.02 -56.48
N LEU A 561 -62.11 17.42 -56.39
CA LEU A 561 -61.39 17.19 -55.15
C LEU A 561 -60.99 18.50 -54.48
N LEU A 562 -60.57 19.52 -55.24
CA LEU A 562 -60.28 20.85 -54.72
C LEU A 562 -61.56 21.52 -54.21
N ALA A 563 -62.70 21.34 -54.89
CA ALA A 563 -63.99 21.81 -54.42
C ALA A 563 -64.43 21.09 -53.14
N ILE A 564 -64.24 19.76 -53.06
CA ILE A 564 -64.49 18.97 -51.84
C ILE A 564 -63.54 19.37 -50.73
N LEU A 565 -62.26 19.59 -51.03
CA LEU A 565 -61.26 20.02 -50.06
C LEU A 565 -61.54 21.45 -49.60
N GLN A 566 -62.01 22.32 -50.48
CA GLN A 566 -62.47 23.66 -50.14
C GLN A 566 -63.75 23.59 -49.30
N GLU A 567 -64.68 22.68 -49.60
CA GLU A 567 -65.87 22.43 -48.78
C GLU A 567 -65.49 21.85 -47.41
N GLN A 568 -64.51 20.95 -47.33
CA GLN A 568 -63.95 20.43 -46.08
C GLN A 568 -63.16 21.50 -45.31
N ILE A 569 -62.42 22.37 -46.00
CA ILE A 569 -61.75 23.53 -45.41
C ILE A 569 -62.78 24.54 -44.92
N ASP A 570 -63.87 24.76 -45.66
CA ASP A 570 -64.96 25.63 -45.26
C ASP A 570 -65.74 25.00 -44.10
N GLU A 571 -65.95 23.69 -44.07
CA GLU A 571 -66.52 22.93 -42.94
C GLU A 571 -65.59 22.97 -41.72
N LEU A 572 -64.28 22.76 -41.89
CA LEU A 572 -63.29 22.87 -40.83
C LEU A 572 -63.14 24.31 -40.36
N GLN A 573 -63.21 25.31 -41.24
CA GLN A 573 -63.26 26.72 -40.87
C GLN A 573 -64.59 27.03 -40.19
N ILE A 574 -65.71 26.44 -40.60
CA ILE A 574 -67.00 26.55 -39.92
C ILE A 574 -66.93 25.89 -38.55
N LEU A 575 -66.29 24.73 -38.37
CA LEU A 575 -66.09 24.02 -37.11
C LEU A 575 -65.12 24.76 -36.20
N THR A 576 -63.98 25.22 -36.73
CA THR A 576 -62.97 25.98 -35.98
C THR A 576 -63.48 27.37 -35.64
N ASN A 577 -64.21 28.03 -36.56
CA ASN A 577 -64.95 29.26 -36.26
C ASN A 577 -66.20 28.97 -35.43
N GLN A 578 -66.80 27.78 -35.43
CA GLN A 578 -67.88 27.41 -34.52
C GLN A 578 -67.32 27.22 -33.14
N GLU A 579 -66.18 26.56 -32.95
CA GLU A 579 -65.53 26.41 -31.65
C GLU A 579 -64.96 27.74 -31.15
N LEU A 580 -64.34 28.55 -32.02
CA LEU A 580 -63.87 29.90 -31.70
C LEU A 580 -65.01 30.89 -31.49
N ASN A 581 -66.10 30.80 -32.27
CA ASN A 581 -67.32 31.57 -32.04
C ASN A 581 -68.12 31.00 -30.88
N LEU A 582 -68.13 29.71 -30.55
CA LEU A 582 -68.77 29.14 -29.36
C LEU A 582 -67.97 29.50 -28.11
N ALA A 583 -66.65 29.63 -28.19
CA ALA A 583 -65.82 30.18 -27.13
C ALA A 583 -66.01 31.71 -27.00
N ARG A 584 -66.07 32.48 -28.10
CA ARG A 584 -66.36 33.93 -28.09
C ARG A 584 -67.82 34.25 -27.74
N ILE A 585 -68.78 33.45 -28.19
CA ILE A 585 -70.22 33.55 -27.91
C ILE A 585 -70.48 33.00 -26.50
N GLY A 586 -69.82 31.95 -26.03
CA GLY A 586 -69.94 31.47 -24.65
C GLY A 586 -69.47 32.50 -23.62
N LEU A 587 -68.34 33.19 -23.89
CA LEU A 587 -67.90 34.33 -23.08
C LEU A 587 -68.85 35.54 -23.20
N ASN A 588 -69.31 35.89 -24.41
CA ASN A 588 -70.20 37.04 -24.62
C ASN A 588 -71.67 36.79 -24.20
N GLU A 589 -72.17 35.55 -24.23
CA GLU A 589 -73.51 35.17 -23.76
C GLU A 589 -73.58 35.08 -22.24
N GLN A 590 -72.50 34.68 -21.56
CA GLN A 590 -72.39 34.83 -20.10
C GLN A 590 -72.47 36.31 -19.71
N ASP A 591 -71.68 37.18 -20.35
CA ASP A 591 -71.66 38.62 -20.05
C ASP A 591 -73.00 39.30 -20.37
N ILE A 592 -73.64 38.94 -21.49
CA ILE A 592 -74.94 39.50 -21.90
C ILE A 592 -76.10 38.96 -21.03
N SER A 593 -76.04 37.72 -20.55
CA SER A 593 -77.09 37.15 -19.68
C SER A 593 -77.05 37.77 -18.27
N PHE A 594 -75.85 38.02 -17.71
CA PHE A 594 -75.69 38.76 -16.45
C PHE A 594 -76.23 40.20 -16.56
N ILE A 595 -75.99 40.87 -17.69
CA ILE A 595 -76.49 42.24 -17.94
C ILE A 595 -78.02 42.25 -18.10
N LYS A 596 -78.62 41.27 -18.78
CA LYS A 596 -80.09 41.18 -18.96
C LYS A 596 -80.83 40.89 -17.65
N LEU A 597 -80.24 40.10 -16.75
CA LEU A 597 -80.78 39.83 -15.41
C LEU A 597 -80.74 41.08 -14.51
N LEU A 598 -79.62 41.81 -14.52
CA LEU A 598 -79.47 43.07 -13.77
C LEU A 598 -80.41 44.18 -14.28
N LEU A 599 -80.75 44.14 -15.58
CA LEU A 599 -81.66 45.09 -16.24
C LEU A 599 -83.13 44.64 -16.23
N GLY A 600 -83.45 43.44 -15.73
CA GLY A 600 -84.82 42.94 -15.57
C GLY A 600 -85.62 42.77 -16.87
N THR A 601 -84.95 42.61 -18.02
CA THR A 601 -85.61 42.64 -19.34
C THR A 601 -86.04 41.27 -19.88
N ASP A 602 -85.68 40.17 -19.22
CA ASP A 602 -86.05 38.81 -19.65
C ASP A 602 -86.55 37.96 -18.47
N ARG A 603 -87.69 37.27 -18.66
CA ARG A 603 -88.39 36.49 -17.61
C ARG A 603 -88.36 34.97 -17.85
N VAL A 604 -87.65 34.48 -18.87
CA VAL A 604 -87.83 33.09 -19.37
C VAL A 604 -86.58 32.21 -19.27
N ALA A 605 -85.40 32.75 -18.96
CA ALA A 605 -84.23 31.92 -18.65
C ALA A 605 -84.23 31.62 -17.14
N ASN A 606 -84.35 30.35 -16.76
CA ASN A 606 -84.31 29.85 -15.38
C ASN A 606 -82.85 29.68 -14.97
N PRO A 607 -82.20 30.64 -14.27
CA PRO A 607 -80.83 30.48 -13.81
C PRO A 607 -80.87 29.58 -12.58
N GLU A 608 -79.95 28.61 -12.49
CA GLU A 608 -80.00 27.62 -11.40
C GLU A 608 -79.87 28.27 -10.02
N ASP A 609 -79.03 29.31 -9.84
CA ASP A 609 -78.91 30.09 -8.60
C ASP A 609 -78.53 31.57 -8.87
N VAL A 610 -79.11 32.53 -8.11
CA VAL A 610 -78.75 33.96 -8.12
C VAL A 610 -78.32 34.38 -6.71
N ASP A 611 -77.01 34.57 -6.50
CA ASP A 611 -76.46 35.01 -5.21
C ASP A 611 -76.39 36.55 -5.13
N ILE A 612 -77.17 37.14 -4.23
CA ILE A 612 -77.15 38.58 -3.95
C ILE A 612 -76.40 38.79 -2.63
N LEU A 613 -75.18 39.33 -2.70
CA LEU A 613 -74.31 39.55 -1.53
C LEU A 613 -74.76 40.73 -0.62
N GLY A 614 -76.02 41.18 -0.73
CA GLY A 614 -76.56 42.34 -0.02
C GLY A 614 -78.08 42.26 0.19
N ASN A 615 -78.70 43.36 0.63
CA ASN A 615 -80.14 43.42 0.90
C ASN A 615 -80.94 43.45 -0.41
N LEU A 616 -82.03 42.68 -0.49
CA LEU A 616 -82.98 42.69 -1.61
C LEU A 616 -84.16 43.62 -1.28
N GLU A 617 -84.24 44.76 -1.97
CA GLU A 617 -85.41 45.66 -1.93
C GLU A 617 -86.26 45.42 -3.20
N ALA A 618 -87.49 44.92 -3.02
CA ALA A 618 -88.38 44.59 -4.12
C ALA A 618 -89.82 45.03 -3.84
N ALA A 619 -90.49 45.59 -4.85
CA ALA A 619 -91.89 46.03 -4.75
C ALA A 619 -92.87 44.88 -4.49
N GLY A 620 -92.48 43.64 -4.79
CA GLY A 620 -93.24 42.43 -4.48
C GLY A 620 -92.45 41.18 -4.87
N VAL A 621 -92.44 40.17 -4.00
CA VAL A 621 -91.75 38.89 -4.25
C VAL A 621 -92.80 37.84 -4.56
N VAL A 622 -92.76 37.27 -5.77
CA VAL A 622 -93.59 36.12 -6.16
C VAL A 622 -92.65 34.93 -6.32
N ALA A 623 -92.64 34.04 -5.32
CA ALA A 623 -91.79 32.86 -5.28
C ALA A 623 -92.63 31.58 -5.16
N GLY A 624 -92.19 30.49 -5.80
CA GLY A 624 -92.82 29.17 -5.65
C GLY A 624 -92.58 28.56 -4.27
N ALA A 625 -91.43 28.82 -3.66
CA ALA A 625 -91.09 28.53 -2.27
C ALA A 625 -90.19 29.64 -1.72
N PHE A 626 -90.43 30.08 -0.48
CA PHE A 626 -89.59 31.05 0.23
C PHE A 626 -88.86 30.33 1.38
N THR A 627 -87.57 30.04 1.20
CA THR A 627 -86.76 29.30 2.16
C THR A 627 -85.82 30.27 2.88
N VAL A 628 -85.97 30.42 4.20
CA VAL A 628 -85.06 31.22 5.04
C VAL A 628 -83.99 30.30 5.61
N LYS A 629 -82.72 30.52 5.24
CA LYS A 629 -81.57 29.79 5.80
C LYS A 629 -81.00 30.57 6.97
N VAL A 630 -81.09 30.03 8.18
CA VAL A 630 -80.48 30.62 9.39
C VAL A 630 -78.98 30.34 9.37
N GLY A 631 -78.19 31.34 8.98
CA GLY A 631 -76.72 31.25 8.96
C GLY A 631 -76.06 31.52 10.31
N ASP A 632 -76.67 32.39 11.13
CA ASP A 632 -76.26 32.67 12.51
C ASP A 632 -77.38 32.24 13.46
N SER A 633 -77.13 31.21 14.26
CA SER A 633 -78.10 30.66 15.22
C SER A 633 -78.45 31.65 16.33
N GLU A 634 -77.60 32.63 16.63
CA GLU A 634 -77.91 33.64 17.65
C GLU A 634 -78.80 34.78 17.13
N ALA A 635 -78.96 34.92 15.81
CA ALA A 635 -79.81 35.91 15.15
C ALA A 635 -80.87 35.23 14.25
N ALA A 636 -81.41 34.10 14.72
CA ALA A 636 -82.44 33.37 13.98
C ALA A 636 -83.74 34.19 13.84
N THR A 637 -84.25 34.32 12.61
CA THR A 637 -85.53 34.99 12.30
C THR A 637 -86.69 34.00 12.13
N ILE A 638 -86.41 32.69 12.14
CA ILE A 638 -87.42 31.63 12.15
C ILE A 638 -86.91 30.48 13.04
N GLY A 639 -87.81 29.85 13.79
CA GLY A 639 -87.47 28.74 14.67
C GLY A 639 -88.68 28.09 15.32
N GLY A 640 -88.44 27.08 16.13
CA GLY A 640 -89.44 26.44 16.98
C GLY A 640 -89.06 26.57 18.45
N ALA A 641 -90.06 26.58 19.33
CA ALA A 641 -89.88 26.56 20.77
C ALA A 641 -91.03 25.80 21.44
N THR A 642 -90.81 25.38 22.69
CA THR A 642 -91.78 24.64 23.50
C THR A 642 -92.02 25.41 24.78
N LEU A 643 -93.29 25.61 25.13
CA LEU A 643 -93.72 26.06 26.45
C LEU A 643 -94.09 24.82 27.27
N GLU A 644 -93.32 24.55 28.33
CA GLU A 644 -93.40 23.31 29.10
C GLU A 644 -94.61 23.28 30.05
N GLU A 645 -95.11 22.08 30.36
CA GLU A 645 -96.25 21.83 31.25
C GLU A 645 -96.10 22.57 32.59
N GLY A 646 -97.13 23.35 32.96
CA GLY A 646 -97.17 24.14 34.19
C GLY A 646 -96.56 25.54 34.07
N GLU A 647 -95.89 25.87 32.97
CA GLU A 647 -95.37 27.22 32.70
C GLU A 647 -96.41 28.11 32.01
N ILE A 648 -96.25 29.43 32.16
CA ILE A 648 -97.12 30.45 31.53
C ILE A 648 -96.38 31.28 30.50
N GLU A 649 -95.05 31.29 30.51
CA GLU A 649 -94.23 32.08 29.60
C GLU A 649 -92.95 31.35 29.22
N VAL A 650 -92.45 31.62 28.02
CA VAL A 650 -91.14 31.15 27.56
C VAL A 650 -90.43 32.28 26.81
N VAL A 651 -89.15 32.46 27.11
CA VAL A 651 -88.30 33.50 26.50
C VAL A 651 -87.46 32.90 25.39
N ILE A 652 -87.66 33.39 24.17
CA ILE A 652 -86.90 32.99 22.98
C ILE A 652 -85.78 33.99 22.74
N LYS A 653 -84.54 33.52 22.81
CA LYS A 653 -83.35 34.34 22.59
C LYS A 653 -83.02 34.43 21.11
N THR A 654 -83.06 35.64 20.57
CA THR A 654 -82.59 35.94 19.21
C THR A 654 -82.20 37.41 19.12
N LYS A 655 -81.04 37.66 18.54
CA LYS A 655 -80.51 39.01 18.27
C LYS A 655 -81.21 39.70 17.10
N ALA A 656 -82.03 38.97 16.34
CA ALA A 656 -82.68 39.52 15.15
C ALA A 656 -83.95 40.33 15.45
N VAL A 657 -84.47 40.27 16.68
CA VAL A 657 -85.68 41.01 17.06
C VAL A 657 -85.35 42.46 17.42
N THR A 658 -86.12 43.42 16.92
CA THR A 658 -86.09 44.83 17.29
C THR A 658 -87.43 45.24 17.91
N ASN A 659 -87.52 46.47 18.45
CA ASN A 659 -88.80 47.00 18.93
C ASN A 659 -89.87 47.16 17.84
N ASN A 660 -89.49 47.23 16.56
CA ASN A 660 -90.41 47.34 15.43
C ASN A 660 -90.78 45.98 14.82
N SER A 661 -90.07 44.91 15.19
CA SER A 661 -90.33 43.56 14.71
C SER A 661 -91.77 43.12 14.96
N LYS A 662 -92.38 42.50 13.95
CA LYS A 662 -93.63 41.74 14.08
C LYS A 662 -93.28 40.26 14.22
N VAL A 663 -93.49 39.74 15.42
CA VAL A 663 -93.28 38.32 15.73
C VAL A 663 -94.61 37.59 15.60
N PHE A 664 -94.64 36.56 14.75
CA PHE A 664 -95.81 35.69 14.67
C PHE A 664 -95.46 34.32 15.22
N VAL A 665 -96.38 33.79 16.00
CA VAL A 665 -96.25 32.51 16.69
C VAL A 665 -97.44 31.65 16.31
N VAL A 666 -97.16 30.40 15.94
CA VAL A 666 -98.16 29.43 15.51
C VAL A 666 -97.97 28.16 16.31
N SER A 667 -98.97 27.82 17.14
CA SER A 667 -98.92 26.57 17.89
C SER A 667 -99.05 25.36 16.95
N LYS A 668 -98.23 24.34 17.23
CA LYS A 668 -98.31 23.01 16.63
C LYS A 668 -99.19 22.06 17.43
N THR A 669 -99.46 22.40 18.68
CA THR A 669 -100.34 21.66 19.59
C THR A 669 -101.67 22.38 19.69
N VAL A 670 -102.76 21.64 19.92
CA VAL A 670 -104.09 22.26 19.97
C VAL A 670 -104.25 22.88 21.35
N THR A 671 -104.28 24.21 21.39
CA THR A 671 -104.39 24.97 22.64
C THR A 671 -105.80 25.53 22.81
N ASP A 672 -106.29 25.58 24.04
CA ASP A 672 -107.58 26.20 24.41
C ASP A 672 -107.45 27.72 24.66
N GLN A 673 -106.22 28.23 24.68
CA GLN A 673 -105.86 29.64 24.86
C GLN A 673 -104.83 30.10 23.81
N PRO A 674 -104.88 31.38 23.36
CA PRO A 674 -103.95 31.90 22.38
C PRO A 674 -102.55 32.15 22.98
N LEU A 675 -101.51 31.87 22.20
CA LEU A 675 -100.13 32.28 22.48
C LEU A 675 -99.95 33.75 22.13
N ALA A 676 -99.54 34.59 23.09
CA ALA A 676 -99.33 36.01 22.90
C ALA A 676 -97.85 36.37 23.02
N VAL A 677 -97.35 37.26 22.17
CA VAL A 677 -96.01 37.84 22.32
C VAL A 677 -96.14 39.11 23.17
N THR A 678 -95.63 39.10 24.40
CA THR A 678 -95.91 40.16 25.38
C THR A 678 -94.74 41.09 25.65
N ASN A 679 -93.50 40.62 25.47
CA ASN A 679 -92.31 41.44 25.67
C ASN A 679 -91.28 41.21 24.55
N ILE A 680 -90.68 42.30 24.07
CA ILE A 680 -89.60 42.28 23.09
C ILE A 680 -88.44 43.10 23.67
N GLU A 681 -87.28 42.46 23.82
CA GLU A 681 -86.03 43.11 24.13
C GLU A 681 -85.16 43.14 22.87
N GLU A 682 -85.06 44.33 22.28
CA GLU A 682 -84.30 44.59 21.06
C GLU A 682 -82.86 44.03 21.13
N GLY A 683 -82.50 43.30 20.09
CA GLY A 683 -81.20 42.66 19.93
C GLY A 683 -80.94 41.49 20.87
N LYS A 684 -81.95 40.97 21.59
CA LYS A 684 -81.75 39.94 22.62
C LYS A 684 -82.78 38.82 22.62
N SER A 685 -84.07 39.13 22.79
CA SER A 685 -85.10 38.09 22.99
C SER A 685 -86.51 38.63 22.88
N PHE A 686 -87.48 37.75 22.63
CA PHE A 686 -88.90 38.03 22.81
C PHE A 686 -89.55 36.94 23.66
N THR A 687 -90.67 37.26 24.31
CA THR A 687 -91.37 36.37 25.25
C THR A 687 -92.73 35.99 24.70
N VAL A 688 -93.03 34.69 24.74
CA VAL A 688 -94.35 34.15 24.41
C VAL A 688 -95.03 33.71 25.69
N GLU A 689 -96.22 34.22 25.93
CA GLU A 689 -96.97 34.07 27.18
C GLU A 689 -98.41 33.61 26.90
N VAL A 690 -98.95 32.83 27.83
CA VAL A 690 -100.35 32.42 27.89
C VAL A 690 -100.95 32.79 29.24
N LYS A 691 -102.27 32.92 29.29
CA LYS A 691 -102.96 33.47 30.46
C LYS A 691 -103.01 32.51 31.66
N ASN A 692 -103.10 31.20 31.41
CA ASN A 692 -103.16 30.17 32.45
C ASN A 692 -102.03 29.14 32.24
N PRO A 693 -101.55 28.46 33.30
CA PRO A 693 -100.55 27.41 33.18
C PRO A 693 -100.99 26.32 32.19
N VAL A 694 -100.09 25.94 31.29
CA VAL A 694 -100.39 24.94 30.25
C VAL A 694 -100.47 23.55 30.87
N THR A 695 -101.46 22.74 30.49
CA THR A 695 -101.69 21.40 31.05
C THR A 695 -100.89 20.29 30.36
N GLU A 696 -100.22 20.62 29.27
CA GLU A 696 -99.29 19.78 28.52
C GLU A 696 -98.31 20.67 27.75
N ASN A 697 -97.19 20.13 27.30
CA ASN A 697 -96.19 20.87 26.54
C ASN A 697 -96.76 21.44 25.25
N ILE A 698 -96.66 22.76 25.06
CA ILE A 698 -97.11 23.45 23.86
C ILE A 698 -95.91 23.72 22.96
N GLU A 699 -95.77 22.92 21.89
CA GLU A 699 -94.82 23.22 20.82
C GLU A 699 -95.40 24.27 19.87
N PHE A 700 -94.59 25.23 19.46
CA PHE A 700 -94.95 26.26 18.50
C PHE A 700 -93.78 26.68 17.60
N ASP A 701 -94.10 27.12 16.39
CA ASP A 701 -93.15 27.77 15.49
C ASP A 701 -93.31 29.28 15.56
N TRP A 702 -92.22 29.99 15.30
CA TRP A 702 -92.19 31.43 15.27
C TRP A 702 -91.35 31.94 14.10
N TRP A 703 -91.73 33.10 13.59
CA TRP A 703 -90.95 33.86 12.63
C TRP A 703 -91.05 35.37 12.90
N ILE A 704 -90.01 36.11 12.51
CA ILE A 704 -89.87 37.53 12.76
C ILE A 704 -89.83 38.24 11.42
N VAL A 705 -90.68 39.27 11.28
CA VAL A 705 -90.67 40.17 10.13
C VAL A 705 -90.39 41.58 10.64
N GLU A 706 -89.34 42.20 10.12
CA GLU A 706 -88.97 43.56 10.48
C GLU A 706 -89.81 44.57 9.71
N ALA A 707 -90.41 45.52 10.43
CA ALA A 707 -91.16 46.61 9.81
C ALA A 707 -90.27 47.85 9.73
N ASP A 708 -90.17 48.43 8.53
CA ASP A 708 -89.48 49.71 8.34
C ASP A 708 -90.22 50.84 9.07
N ASP A 709 -89.49 51.83 9.58
CA ASP A 709 -90.00 52.97 10.36
C ASP A 709 -91.05 53.78 9.58
N SER A 710 -91.08 53.65 8.25
CA SER A 710 -92.08 54.25 7.36
C SER A 710 -93.48 53.60 7.43
N VAL A 711 -93.61 52.43 8.07
CA VAL A 711 -94.88 51.67 8.20
C VAL A 711 -95.53 51.86 9.58
N ALA A 712 -94.88 52.54 10.52
CA ALA A 712 -95.36 52.72 11.89
C ALA A 712 -96.63 53.60 12.06
N GLY A 713 -97.30 54.00 10.98
CA GLY A 713 -98.46 54.89 11.02
C GLY A 713 -99.75 54.39 10.35
N ASN A 714 -99.76 53.26 9.65
CA ASN A 714 -100.96 52.76 8.96
C ASN A 714 -100.88 51.25 8.72
N LEU A 715 -101.14 50.46 9.76
CA LEU A 715 -101.67 49.10 9.69
C LEU A 715 -102.52 48.85 10.94
#